data_AF-A0A3C1PXN8-F1
#
_entry.id   AF-A0A3C1PXN8-F1
#
_cell.length_a   1.000
_cell.length_b   1.000
_cell.length_c   1.000
_cell.angle_alpha   90.00
_cell.angle_beta   90.00
_cell.angle_gamma   90.00
#
_symmetry.space_group_name_H-M   'P 1'
#
loop_
_entity.id
_entity.type
_entity.pdbx_description
1 polymer ?
#
loop_
_entity_poly.entity_id
_entity_poly.type
_entity_poly.pdbx_seq_one_letter_code
_entity_poly.pdbx_strand_id
1 'polypeptide(L)'
;ANDVDGLSSDAVTIFDRMKSEGYTTGVVGKWHLGARANDSGDGNRPEHQGVDEFFGIWKGSRNYTIGAVGGSGTLRETFASPFTDTVLETTPPWNTTNKYVTNAFGIGAVNFIERHYADPDPFFLYVSFTAPHSPIGPSPDINDPRLSSLTGKRKDYASMVLTMDREIGNILNTLDDPAKDGSVSLTDNTLVIFINDNGGANNIGADNTPLRNFKGSIFEGGTRVPMIIAGAGLPANSTYHSPIHSIDILPTCLEAAGGSPPAEIDGISLLPYLDSTIPGIPHEVITIRNDTKVSVRKGDWKLAKNASNSPFLLFNLSEDPEESTDLAEINPEIVADLLNAFTTFETTIDKPRHAGLTKAPSSINLNNAFVLAPQTTPTGTFISDLTLVSGDLRNGNFNAGGDGSVQTYAETPSWENIGTGTLSENFTNTSLSANGSRNAIIAESNARAAGLDTGHTLSTGEIFRVTFQWRDASNWNDSSDLVAITLFTTSNDRINGPRNNIQRLVSRTSVNNSAYQTENFLFNPIIASEEGRRLFIEVNAAQTGNGFARLDDFKLQRGILGQGDQPSPSAFLNWSQDSAWIDPQTNSPDTLLSTDSFPGCILEFPVTQDFSYETNNDLTRISDLTFMLNSLRLTGFFDGASPQSANLSGSELLLTDDLDSAPANLALEAMGPAYSFFLKQDLILYHDLEITGNGSAAFVLEGQISEYHKPTKLTKSGTSSLLIKSSPKHTGPTSIHEGEIILAENVTLSSEVIISEKAILSGSGTLTNSLSGAGTISPGQGIGTLTIQNASPKRLHLEIDGNQVDHLVSTGILDLSSTTLSWSTQNLTEVVYPIITYNSLIDGFRNPNLPPAGYVFDYNYQGNKIALVRSENSYQVWSQQTHALSGANALFEADPDLDGIPNGLEFFTGSNPAEFTKTHPLKASRRSGSTSVSYPISSLGQATLFRLQSSTDLINWDDSFPGDQLPTVKEEKHFYSPGLGKVSQNITLPLEKTRFFRFIHQP
;
A
#
# COMPACT_ATOMS: atom_id res chain seq x y z
N ALA A 1 -33.53 -8.06 -7.29
CA ALA A 1 -33.98 -6.93 -8.13
C ALA A 1 -32.73 -6.31 -8.76
N ASN A 2 -32.82 -5.77 -9.98
CA ASN A 2 -31.85 -4.82 -10.56
C ASN A 2 -30.60 -5.35 -11.30
N ASP A 3 -30.67 -6.47 -12.04
CA ASP A 3 -29.56 -6.79 -12.97
C ASP A 3 -29.64 -5.87 -14.20
N VAL A 4 -29.03 -4.69 -14.10
CA VAL A 4 -28.81 -3.78 -15.24
C VAL A 4 -27.86 -4.50 -16.22
N ASP A 5 -28.39 -4.87 -17.39
CA ASP A 5 -27.63 -5.49 -18.49
C ASP A 5 -27.15 -4.41 -19.45
N GLY A 6 -25.84 -4.19 -19.55
CA GLY A 6 -25.23 -3.29 -20.54
C GLY A 6 -24.53 -2.08 -19.93
N LEU A 7 -24.51 -0.97 -20.67
CA LEU A 7 -23.98 0.33 -20.24
C LEU A 7 -24.69 0.79 -18.94
N SER A 8 -24.06 1.60 -18.09
CA SER A 8 -24.80 2.17 -16.96
C SER A 8 -25.96 3.05 -17.47
N SER A 9 -27.13 2.97 -16.84
CA SER A 9 -28.27 3.85 -17.16
C SER A 9 -27.98 5.32 -16.85
N ASP A 10 -26.97 5.59 -16.02
CA ASP A 10 -26.54 6.95 -15.68
C ASP A 10 -25.60 7.55 -16.74
N ALA A 11 -25.14 6.75 -17.71
CA ALA A 11 -24.26 7.22 -18.76
C ALA A 11 -25.04 8.03 -19.82
N VAL A 12 -24.62 9.27 -20.05
CA VAL A 12 -25.17 10.11 -21.13
C VAL A 12 -24.48 9.77 -22.45
N THR A 13 -25.21 9.22 -23.40
CA THR A 13 -24.64 8.71 -24.65
C THR A 13 -24.35 9.80 -25.68
N ILE A 14 -23.59 9.46 -26.73
CA ILE A 14 -23.42 10.34 -27.88
C ILE A 14 -24.76 10.71 -28.52
N PHE A 15 -25.74 9.81 -28.53
CA PHE A 15 -27.05 10.08 -29.12
C PHE A 15 -27.81 11.11 -28.29
N ASP A 16 -27.83 10.97 -26.96
CA ASP A 16 -28.46 11.96 -26.06
C ASP A 16 -27.85 13.35 -26.28
N ARG A 17 -26.53 13.42 -26.42
CA ARG A 17 -25.81 14.68 -26.61
C ARG A 17 -26.07 15.28 -27.99
N MET A 18 -25.98 14.51 -29.07
CA MET A 18 -26.29 15.00 -30.41
C MET A 18 -27.76 15.45 -30.52
N LYS A 19 -28.68 14.72 -29.91
CA LYS A 19 -30.10 15.11 -29.84
C LYS A 19 -30.30 16.43 -29.11
N SER A 20 -29.53 16.70 -28.06
CA SER A 20 -29.57 17.99 -27.36
C SER A 20 -29.06 19.17 -28.20
N GLU A 21 -28.21 18.90 -29.20
CA GLU A 21 -27.78 19.87 -30.22
C GLU A 21 -28.79 20.00 -31.39
N GLY A 22 -29.96 19.36 -31.28
CA GLY A 22 -31.04 19.44 -32.28
C GLY A 22 -30.94 18.42 -33.41
N TYR A 23 -30.11 17.38 -33.28
CA TYR A 23 -29.99 16.35 -34.30
C TYR A 23 -31.07 15.27 -34.14
N THR A 24 -31.62 14.80 -35.26
CA THR A 24 -32.35 13.52 -35.31
C THR A 24 -31.35 12.37 -35.24
N THR A 25 -31.55 11.41 -34.34
CA THR A 25 -30.57 10.34 -34.09
C THR A 25 -31.00 8.98 -34.63
N GLY A 26 -30.17 8.40 -35.49
CA GLY A 26 -30.39 7.09 -36.10
C GLY A 26 -29.31 6.09 -35.72
N VAL A 27 -29.70 4.84 -35.44
CA VAL A 27 -28.78 3.71 -35.28
C VAL A 27 -29.18 2.58 -36.22
N VAL A 28 -28.24 2.15 -37.04
CA VAL A 28 -28.43 1.02 -37.96
C VAL A 28 -27.37 -0.05 -37.71
N GLY A 29 -27.76 -1.21 -37.19
CA GLY A 29 -26.87 -2.35 -37.02
C GLY A 29 -26.77 -2.92 -35.60
N LYS A 30 -25.56 -3.19 -35.15
CA LYS A 30 -25.23 -3.81 -33.86
C LYS A 30 -25.27 -2.77 -32.74
N TRP A 31 -26.07 -3.03 -31.72
CA TRP A 31 -26.10 -2.24 -30.49
C TRP A 31 -25.07 -2.71 -29.46
N HIS A 32 -25.28 -3.88 -28.85
CA HIS A 32 -24.37 -4.51 -27.89
C HIS A 32 -24.05 -3.69 -26.63
N LEU A 33 -24.87 -2.68 -26.32
CA LEU A 33 -24.77 -1.87 -25.09
C LEU A 33 -25.84 -2.24 -24.05
N GLY A 34 -26.54 -3.35 -24.26
CA GLY A 34 -27.58 -3.90 -23.37
C GLY A 34 -28.84 -4.30 -24.13
N ALA A 35 -29.53 -5.35 -23.68
CA ALA A 35 -30.71 -5.87 -24.36
C ALA A 35 -31.99 -5.86 -23.50
N ARG A 36 -31.88 -5.48 -22.22
CA ARG A 36 -32.97 -5.51 -21.25
C ARG A 36 -33.40 -4.09 -20.85
N ALA A 37 -34.71 -3.94 -20.69
CA ALA A 37 -35.31 -2.85 -19.93
C ALA A 37 -35.93 -3.46 -18.67
N ASN A 38 -35.90 -2.71 -17.57
CA ASN A 38 -36.56 -3.07 -16.33
C ASN A 38 -38.08 -2.83 -16.44
N ASP A 39 -38.83 -3.21 -15.40
CA ASP A 39 -40.29 -3.10 -15.37
C ASP A 39 -40.82 -1.65 -15.38
N SER A 40 -39.97 -0.65 -15.11
CA SER A 40 -40.30 0.78 -15.17
C SER A 40 -40.04 1.40 -16.53
N GLY A 41 -39.52 0.61 -17.48
CA GLY A 41 -39.13 1.10 -18.80
C GLY A 41 -37.70 1.64 -18.86
N ASP A 42 -36.94 1.66 -17.77
CA ASP A 42 -35.54 2.10 -17.82
C ASP A 42 -34.64 0.95 -18.26
N GLY A 43 -33.70 1.22 -19.16
CA GLY A 43 -32.73 0.21 -19.59
C GLY A 43 -31.86 0.69 -20.72
N ASN A 44 -31.00 -0.21 -21.18
CA ASN A 44 -29.94 0.13 -22.12
C ASN A 44 -30.29 -0.25 -23.55
N ARG A 45 -31.57 -0.15 -23.91
CA ARG A 45 -32.01 -0.31 -25.31
C ARG A 45 -31.84 1.02 -26.04
N PRO A 46 -31.64 1.00 -27.38
CA PRO A 46 -31.41 2.22 -28.16
C PRO A 46 -32.40 3.35 -27.86
N GLU A 47 -33.70 3.04 -27.84
CA GLU A 47 -34.79 3.98 -27.59
C GLU A 47 -34.75 4.72 -26.24
N HIS A 48 -33.99 4.21 -25.27
CA HIS A 48 -33.83 4.78 -23.93
C HIS A 48 -32.46 5.43 -23.76
N GLN A 49 -31.70 5.56 -24.85
CA GLN A 49 -30.31 6.00 -24.90
C GLN A 49 -30.16 7.04 -26.01
N GLY A 50 -31.14 7.95 -26.11
CA GLY A 50 -31.12 9.08 -27.04
C GLY A 50 -31.36 8.77 -28.51
N VAL A 51 -31.74 7.54 -28.89
CA VAL A 51 -31.95 7.13 -30.29
C VAL A 51 -33.41 7.32 -30.74
N ASP A 52 -33.64 8.09 -31.79
CA ASP A 52 -34.98 8.30 -32.39
C ASP A 52 -35.41 7.13 -33.28
N GLU A 53 -34.51 6.64 -34.14
CA GLU A 53 -34.77 5.53 -35.04
C GLU A 53 -33.70 4.44 -34.92
N PHE A 54 -34.12 3.21 -34.64
CA PHE A 54 -33.24 2.04 -34.58
C PHE A 54 -33.65 1.00 -35.61
N PHE A 55 -32.69 0.51 -36.39
CA PHE A 55 -32.86 -0.64 -37.28
C PHE A 55 -31.68 -1.59 -37.10
N GLY A 56 -31.85 -2.71 -36.41
CA GLY A 56 -30.68 -3.46 -35.99
C GLY A 56 -30.91 -4.68 -35.12
N ILE A 57 -29.87 -5.02 -34.37
CA ILE A 57 -29.88 -6.05 -33.34
C ILE A 57 -29.38 -5.49 -32.01
N TRP A 58 -30.02 -5.87 -30.90
CA TRP A 58 -29.56 -5.47 -29.57
C TRP A 58 -28.28 -6.20 -29.12
N LYS A 59 -28.03 -7.40 -29.65
CA LYS A 59 -26.93 -8.28 -29.26
C LYS A 59 -25.65 -8.04 -30.08
N GLY A 60 -24.55 -8.66 -29.65
CA GLY A 60 -23.22 -8.46 -30.24
C GLY A 60 -22.97 -9.13 -31.59
N SER A 61 -23.77 -10.11 -32.01
CA SER A 61 -23.59 -10.83 -33.28
C SER A 61 -24.86 -11.59 -33.70
N ARG A 62 -24.94 -12.02 -34.97
CA ARG A 62 -25.99 -12.90 -35.48
C ARG A 62 -25.51 -13.66 -36.72
N ASN A 63 -26.30 -14.62 -37.19
CA ASN A 63 -26.14 -15.17 -38.53
C ASN A 63 -26.49 -14.12 -39.59
N TYR A 64 -25.71 -14.01 -40.66
CA TYR A 64 -25.95 -13.05 -41.74
C TYR A 64 -27.16 -13.38 -42.61
N THR A 65 -27.71 -14.59 -42.54
CA THR A 65 -28.96 -14.94 -43.22
C THR A 65 -30.17 -14.49 -42.39
N ILE A 66 -31.01 -13.64 -42.96
CA ILE A 66 -32.27 -13.20 -42.34
C ILE A 66 -33.28 -14.36 -42.33
N GLY A 67 -33.92 -14.59 -41.19
CA GLY A 67 -34.84 -15.73 -40.96
C GLY A 67 -34.16 -17.03 -40.52
N ALA A 68 -32.85 -17.04 -40.28
CA ALA A 68 -32.15 -18.19 -39.72
C ALA A 68 -32.50 -18.41 -38.23
N VAL A 69 -32.83 -19.65 -37.85
CA VAL A 69 -33.30 -20.01 -36.49
C VAL A 69 -32.15 -20.12 -35.46
N GLY A 70 -30.89 -19.93 -35.88
CA GLY A 70 -29.70 -20.07 -35.02
C GLY A 70 -28.68 -18.95 -35.20
N GLY A 71 -28.03 -18.55 -34.10
CA GLY A 71 -27.09 -17.42 -34.04
C GLY A 71 -27.73 -16.22 -33.35
N SER A 72 -27.10 -15.70 -32.31
CA SER A 72 -27.74 -14.93 -31.23
C SER A 72 -28.03 -13.46 -31.54
N GLY A 73 -29.04 -13.12 -32.37
CA GLY A 73 -29.58 -11.74 -32.45
C GLY A 73 -30.77 -11.62 -33.42
N THR A 74 -31.86 -10.98 -32.98
CA THR A 74 -33.09 -10.77 -33.77
C THR A 74 -33.08 -9.40 -34.46
N LEU A 75 -33.35 -9.35 -35.77
CA LEU A 75 -33.51 -8.11 -36.54
C LEU A 75 -34.76 -7.38 -36.09
N ARG A 76 -34.61 -6.11 -35.75
CA ARG A 76 -35.65 -5.27 -35.19
C ARG A 76 -35.64 -3.90 -35.83
N GLU A 77 -36.79 -3.27 -35.75
CA GLU A 77 -36.97 -1.84 -36.02
C GLU A 77 -37.70 -1.21 -34.85
N THR A 78 -37.27 -0.03 -34.43
CA THR A 78 -37.86 0.72 -33.32
C THR A 78 -37.84 2.21 -33.63
N PHE A 79 -39.00 2.85 -33.52
CA PHE A 79 -39.15 4.30 -33.59
C PHE A 79 -39.53 4.81 -32.21
N ALA A 80 -38.88 5.86 -31.71
CA ALA A 80 -39.09 6.37 -30.36
C ALA A 80 -40.50 6.98 -30.16
N SER A 81 -41.17 7.43 -31.22
CA SER A 81 -42.50 8.04 -31.14
C SER A 81 -43.38 7.76 -32.37
N PRO A 82 -44.54 7.08 -32.22
CA PRO A 82 -44.96 6.30 -31.05
C PRO A 82 -44.06 5.08 -30.89
N PHE A 83 -43.65 4.78 -29.66
CA PHE A 83 -42.74 3.68 -29.36
C PHE A 83 -43.23 2.32 -29.91
N THR A 84 -42.62 1.82 -31.00
CA THR A 84 -43.00 0.54 -31.63
C THR A 84 -41.78 -0.34 -31.94
N ASP A 85 -41.58 -1.42 -31.17
CA ASP A 85 -40.60 -2.49 -31.46
C ASP A 85 -41.20 -3.54 -32.40
N THR A 86 -40.64 -3.66 -33.60
CA THR A 86 -41.07 -4.60 -34.64
C THR A 86 -39.99 -5.62 -34.95
N VAL A 87 -40.31 -6.91 -34.84
CA VAL A 87 -39.41 -8.00 -35.27
C VAL A 87 -39.54 -8.22 -36.78
N LEU A 88 -38.42 -8.18 -37.50
CA LEU A 88 -38.39 -8.18 -38.97
C LEU A 88 -37.97 -9.50 -39.62
N GLU A 89 -37.70 -10.55 -38.84
CA GLU A 89 -37.19 -11.85 -39.35
C GLU A 89 -38.11 -12.53 -40.38
N THR A 90 -39.41 -12.21 -40.36
CA THR A 90 -40.43 -12.82 -41.25
C THR A 90 -41.18 -11.79 -42.09
N THR A 91 -40.68 -10.56 -42.19
CA THR A 91 -41.38 -9.44 -42.84
C THR A 91 -40.72 -9.09 -44.18
N PRO A 92 -41.46 -9.01 -45.29
CA PRO A 92 -40.91 -8.51 -46.55
C PRO A 92 -40.51 -7.02 -46.43
N PRO A 93 -39.46 -6.55 -47.12
CA PRO A 93 -38.63 -7.29 -48.06
C PRO A 93 -37.55 -8.17 -47.40
N TRP A 94 -37.33 -8.02 -46.08
CA TRP A 94 -36.20 -8.60 -45.35
C TRP A 94 -36.12 -10.13 -45.43
N ASN A 95 -37.27 -10.81 -45.47
CA ASN A 95 -37.34 -12.27 -45.61
C ASN A 95 -37.50 -12.75 -47.07
N THR A 96 -37.70 -11.86 -48.05
CA THR A 96 -37.98 -12.20 -49.46
C THR A 96 -36.89 -11.76 -50.45
N THR A 97 -36.22 -10.64 -50.22
CA THR A 97 -35.27 -10.00 -51.15
C THR A 97 -33.97 -9.69 -50.40
N ASN A 98 -32.80 -10.08 -50.94
CA ASN A 98 -31.47 -9.85 -50.35
C ASN A 98 -31.39 -10.20 -48.85
N LYS A 99 -31.55 -11.49 -48.54
CA LYS A 99 -31.61 -12.07 -47.17
C LYS A 99 -30.29 -11.97 -46.39
N TYR A 100 -29.44 -11.00 -46.69
CA TYR A 100 -28.13 -10.84 -46.09
C TYR A 100 -28.11 -9.58 -45.21
N VAL A 101 -27.78 -9.76 -43.94
CA VAL A 101 -27.87 -8.71 -42.89
C VAL A 101 -27.09 -7.45 -43.25
N THR A 102 -25.90 -7.58 -43.85
CA THR A 102 -25.11 -6.42 -44.27
C THR A 102 -25.86 -5.56 -45.30
N ASN A 103 -26.58 -6.19 -46.24
CA ASN A 103 -27.41 -5.45 -47.20
C ASN A 103 -28.61 -4.79 -46.51
N ALA A 104 -29.21 -5.48 -45.55
CA ALA A 104 -30.31 -4.91 -44.79
C ALA A 104 -29.89 -3.65 -44.01
N PHE A 105 -28.71 -3.65 -43.40
CA PHE A 105 -28.16 -2.46 -42.76
C PHE A 105 -27.81 -1.35 -43.75
N GLY A 106 -27.25 -1.68 -44.93
CA GLY A 106 -27.05 -0.70 -46.00
C GLY A 106 -28.36 -0.01 -46.43
N ILE A 107 -29.39 -0.82 -46.70
CA ILE A 107 -30.74 -0.33 -47.05
C ILE A 107 -31.34 0.48 -45.91
N GLY A 108 -31.21 0.05 -44.66
CA GLY A 108 -31.70 0.77 -43.49
C GLY A 108 -31.09 2.17 -43.37
N ALA A 109 -29.78 2.28 -43.57
CA ALA A 109 -29.06 3.55 -43.54
C ALA A 109 -29.47 4.47 -44.71
N VAL A 110 -29.57 3.94 -45.93
CA VAL A 110 -30.08 4.68 -47.10
C VAL A 110 -31.49 5.20 -46.85
N ASN A 111 -32.38 4.34 -46.37
CA ASN A 111 -33.77 4.73 -46.08
C ASN A 111 -33.85 5.81 -45.00
N PHE A 112 -32.97 5.81 -44.00
CA PHE A 112 -32.91 6.85 -42.98
C PHE A 112 -32.53 8.20 -43.61
N ILE A 113 -31.47 8.24 -44.43
CA ILE A 113 -31.04 9.47 -45.11
C ILE A 113 -32.16 9.98 -46.04
N GLU A 114 -32.80 9.10 -46.80
CA GLU A 114 -33.92 9.46 -47.68
C GLU A 114 -35.13 10.02 -46.93
N ARG A 115 -35.34 9.66 -45.66
CA ARG A 115 -36.41 10.25 -44.82
C ARG A 115 -36.06 11.64 -44.33
N HIS A 116 -34.79 11.90 -44.00
CA HIS A 116 -34.37 13.09 -43.25
C HIS A 116 -33.60 14.13 -44.07
N TYR A 117 -33.24 13.87 -45.34
CA TYR A 117 -32.41 14.81 -46.12
C TYR A 117 -33.02 16.21 -46.32
N ALA A 118 -34.35 16.32 -46.24
CA ALA A 118 -35.09 17.56 -46.43
C ALA A 118 -35.67 18.12 -45.12
N ASP A 119 -35.38 17.48 -43.98
CA ASP A 119 -35.81 17.97 -42.68
C ASP A 119 -35.03 19.24 -42.31
N PRO A 120 -35.64 20.16 -41.55
CA PRO A 120 -34.93 21.35 -41.06
C PRO A 120 -33.84 21.00 -40.03
N ASP A 121 -34.00 19.88 -39.34
CA ASP A 121 -33.09 19.40 -38.30
C ASP A 121 -31.98 18.54 -38.95
N PRO A 122 -30.69 18.70 -38.57
CA PRO A 122 -29.63 17.82 -39.03
C PRO A 122 -29.79 16.40 -38.46
N PHE A 123 -29.07 15.42 -39.00
CA PHE A 123 -29.11 14.05 -38.49
C PHE A 123 -27.75 13.51 -38.06
N PHE A 124 -27.76 12.65 -37.05
CA PHE A 124 -26.61 11.86 -36.60
C PHE A 124 -26.93 10.38 -36.80
N LEU A 125 -26.20 9.73 -37.71
CA LEU A 125 -26.45 8.34 -38.10
C LEU A 125 -25.26 7.44 -37.73
N TYR A 126 -25.47 6.51 -36.80
CA TYR A 126 -24.49 5.48 -36.42
C TYR A 126 -24.78 4.16 -37.15
N VAL A 127 -23.94 3.82 -38.13
CA VAL A 127 -24.07 2.57 -38.90
C VAL A 127 -23.04 1.54 -38.41
N SER A 128 -23.49 0.59 -37.60
CA SER A 128 -22.69 -0.42 -36.92
C SER A 128 -22.86 -1.80 -37.55
N PHE A 129 -22.29 -2.00 -38.73
CA PHE A 129 -22.33 -3.31 -39.39
C PHE A 129 -21.83 -4.43 -38.48
N THR A 130 -22.48 -5.60 -38.51
CA THR A 130 -21.92 -6.80 -37.86
C THR A 130 -20.76 -7.39 -38.67
N ALA A 131 -20.70 -7.10 -39.98
CA ALA A 131 -19.61 -7.53 -40.85
C ALA A 131 -18.28 -6.91 -40.39
N PRO A 132 -17.16 -7.64 -40.42
CA PRO A 132 -16.99 -9.04 -40.83
C PRO A 132 -16.93 -10.04 -39.65
N HIS A 133 -17.64 -9.76 -38.54
CA HIS A 133 -17.64 -10.62 -37.35
C HIS A 133 -18.15 -12.04 -37.65
N SER A 134 -17.72 -13.02 -36.85
CA SER A 134 -18.25 -14.39 -36.91
C SER A 134 -19.76 -14.45 -36.67
N PRO A 135 -20.48 -15.46 -37.22
CA PRO A 135 -19.97 -16.58 -38.01
C PRO A 135 -19.52 -16.16 -39.42
N ILE A 136 -18.39 -16.71 -39.87
CA ILE A 136 -17.84 -16.46 -41.22
C ILE A 136 -18.54 -17.37 -42.22
N GLY A 137 -18.92 -16.80 -43.36
CA GLY A 137 -19.53 -17.53 -44.46
C GLY A 137 -19.59 -16.69 -45.74
N PRO A 138 -19.99 -17.30 -46.87
CA PRO A 138 -20.05 -16.61 -48.14
C PRO A 138 -21.10 -15.49 -48.09
N SER A 139 -20.73 -14.32 -48.62
CA SER A 139 -21.62 -13.19 -48.84
C SER A 139 -22.17 -13.19 -50.28
N PRO A 140 -23.10 -12.29 -50.62
CA PRO A 140 -23.55 -12.10 -52.00
C PRO A 140 -22.42 -11.80 -53.00
N ASP A 141 -21.31 -11.21 -52.54
CA ASP A 141 -20.17 -10.83 -53.38
C ASP A 141 -19.06 -11.89 -53.44
N ILE A 142 -19.33 -13.13 -53.01
CA ILE A 142 -18.35 -14.23 -53.02
C ILE A 142 -17.75 -14.54 -54.40
N ASN A 143 -18.45 -14.17 -55.47
CA ASN A 143 -18.03 -14.38 -56.86
C ASN A 143 -17.37 -13.14 -57.48
N ASP A 144 -17.09 -12.07 -56.71
CA ASP A 144 -16.38 -10.90 -57.21
C ASP A 144 -15.00 -11.30 -57.77
N PRO A 145 -14.61 -10.85 -58.98
CA PRO A 145 -13.33 -11.19 -59.59
C PRO A 145 -12.11 -10.87 -58.74
N ARG A 146 -12.18 -9.85 -57.87
CA ARG A 146 -11.11 -9.47 -56.93
C ARG A 146 -10.79 -10.57 -55.92
N LEU A 147 -11.74 -11.48 -55.66
CA LEU A 147 -11.59 -12.60 -54.72
C LEU A 147 -11.09 -13.89 -55.36
N SER A 148 -10.84 -13.90 -56.67
CA SER A 148 -10.54 -15.12 -57.44
C SER A 148 -9.30 -15.88 -56.96
N SER A 149 -8.31 -15.20 -56.40
CA SER A 149 -7.09 -15.80 -55.84
C SER A 149 -7.22 -16.27 -54.37
N LEU A 150 -8.27 -15.84 -53.67
CA LEU A 150 -8.48 -16.18 -52.26
C LEU A 150 -9.22 -17.51 -52.12
N THR A 151 -8.98 -18.22 -51.02
CA THR A 151 -9.64 -19.50 -50.73
C THR A 151 -10.08 -19.60 -49.26
N GLY A 152 -10.97 -20.55 -48.96
CA GLY A 152 -11.44 -20.85 -47.61
C GLY A 152 -12.01 -19.64 -46.86
N LYS A 153 -11.79 -19.61 -45.54
CA LYS A 153 -12.28 -18.54 -44.65
C LYS A 153 -11.81 -17.14 -45.06
N ARG A 154 -10.61 -17.01 -45.66
CA ARG A 154 -10.12 -15.71 -46.12
C ARG A 154 -10.95 -15.18 -47.29
N LYS A 155 -11.36 -16.06 -48.21
CA LYS A 155 -12.27 -15.70 -49.31
C LYS A 155 -13.63 -15.27 -48.78
N ASP A 156 -14.18 -16.05 -47.84
CA ASP A 156 -15.46 -15.72 -47.20
C ASP A 156 -15.39 -14.37 -46.49
N TYR A 157 -14.41 -14.17 -45.60
CA TYR A 157 -14.16 -12.90 -44.91
C TYR A 157 -14.05 -11.73 -45.89
N ALA A 158 -13.20 -11.85 -46.92
CA ALA A 158 -13.02 -10.80 -47.91
C ALA A 158 -14.30 -10.51 -48.69
N SER A 159 -15.12 -11.52 -48.98
CA SER A 159 -16.44 -11.31 -49.58
C SER A 159 -17.37 -10.50 -48.68
N MET A 160 -17.40 -10.79 -47.37
CA MET A 160 -18.22 -10.05 -46.41
C MET A 160 -17.80 -8.58 -46.33
N VAL A 161 -16.48 -8.33 -46.38
CA VAL A 161 -15.92 -6.97 -46.45
C VAL A 161 -16.31 -6.28 -47.75
N LEU A 162 -16.26 -6.95 -48.91
CA LEU A 162 -16.70 -6.37 -50.18
C LEU A 162 -18.20 -6.01 -50.18
N THR A 163 -19.04 -6.86 -49.59
CA THR A 163 -20.46 -6.51 -49.43
C THR A 163 -20.63 -5.28 -48.54
N MET A 164 -19.89 -5.18 -47.43
CA MET A 164 -19.91 -3.99 -46.57
C MET A 164 -19.45 -2.73 -47.31
N ASP A 165 -18.33 -2.80 -48.04
CA ASP A 165 -17.79 -1.73 -48.88
C ASP A 165 -18.80 -1.24 -49.92
N ARG A 166 -19.49 -2.17 -50.60
CA ARG A 166 -20.58 -1.81 -51.53
C ARG A 166 -21.71 -1.06 -50.84
N GLU A 167 -22.15 -1.51 -49.67
CA GLU A 167 -23.22 -0.84 -48.93
C GLU A 167 -22.78 0.53 -48.38
N ILE A 168 -21.52 0.68 -47.98
CA ILE A 168 -20.95 2.00 -47.66
C ILE A 168 -20.99 2.90 -48.91
N GLY A 169 -20.63 2.37 -50.09
CA GLY A 169 -20.77 3.08 -51.36
C GLY A 169 -22.21 3.53 -51.65
N ASN A 170 -23.21 2.70 -51.36
CA ASN A 170 -24.62 3.07 -51.50
C ASN A 170 -25.01 4.21 -50.55
N ILE A 171 -24.52 4.20 -49.31
CA ILE A 171 -24.73 5.28 -48.33
C ILE A 171 -24.10 6.58 -48.84
N LEU A 172 -22.83 6.54 -49.27
CA LEU A 172 -22.13 7.72 -49.79
C LEU A 172 -22.81 8.28 -51.05
N ASN A 173 -23.25 7.43 -51.97
CA ASN A 173 -24.02 7.87 -53.14
C ASN A 173 -25.36 8.52 -52.75
N THR A 174 -25.98 8.05 -51.67
CA THR A 174 -27.23 8.63 -51.15
C THR A 174 -26.98 9.95 -50.45
N LEU A 175 -25.83 10.14 -49.80
CA LEU A 175 -25.43 11.47 -49.29
C LEU A 175 -25.19 12.46 -50.44
N ASP A 176 -24.65 11.98 -51.56
CA ASP A 176 -24.36 12.81 -52.73
C ASP A 176 -25.62 13.27 -53.47
N ASP A 177 -26.63 12.39 -53.61
CA ASP A 177 -27.89 12.69 -54.27
C ASP A 177 -29.08 11.96 -53.60
N PRO A 178 -29.51 12.40 -52.40
CA PRO A 178 -30.60 11.74 -51.66
C PRO A 178 -31.95 11.86 -52.37
N ALA A 179 -32.14 12.90 -53.19
CA ALA A 179 -33.36 13.12 -53.98
C ALA A 179 -33.39 12.30 -55.29
N LYS A 180 -32.24 11.73 -55.71
CA LYS A 180 -32.05 10.94 -56.93
C LYS A 180 -32.33 11.72 -58.21
N ASP A 181 -32.20 13.04 -58.16
CA ASP A 181 -32.44 13.96 -59.28
C ASP A 181 -31.35 15.04 -59.42
N GLY A 182 -30.31 14.99 -58.57
CA GLY A 182 -29.20 15.94 -58.53
C GLY A 182 -29.55 17.32 -57.96
N SER A 183 -30.70 17.47 -57.28
CA SER A 183 -31.15 18.76 -56.75
C SER A 183 -30.53 19.15 -55.40
N VAL A 184 -30.10 18.17 -54.61
CA VAL A 184 -29.55 18.34 -53.26
C VAL A 184 -28.36 17.42 -53.12
N SER A 185 -27.29 17.89 -52.47
CA SER A 185 -26.17 17.06 -52.00
C SER A 185 -25.89 17.40 -50.54
N LEU A 186 -25.66 16.38 -49.72
CA LEU A 186 -25.30 16.51 -48.31
C LEU A 186 -23.78 16.33 -48.09
N THR A 187 -23.04 15.91 -49.11
CA THR A 187 -21.63 15.50 -49.01
C THR A 187 -20.74 16.55 -48.33
N ASP A 188 -20.84 17.81 -48.76
CA ASP A 188 -19.99 18.90 -48.26
C ASP A 188 -20.33 19.34 -46.83
N ASN A 189 -21.50 18.96 -46.32
CA ASN A 189 -22.00 19.30 -44.98
C ASN A 189 -22.19 18.05 -44.11
N THR A 190 -21.55 16.94 -44.47
CA THR A 190 -21.56 15.70 -43.68
C THR A 190 -20.15 15.37 -43.25
N LEU A 191 -19.95 15.07 -41.96
CA LEU A 191 -18.73 14.47 -41.44
C LEU A 191 -18.93 12.95 -41.37
N VAL A 192 -18.15 12.20 -42.16
CA VAL A 192 -18.18 10.74 -42.19
C VAL A 192 -16.96 10.19 -41.45
N ILE A 193 -17.23 9.38 -40.43
CA ILE A 193 -16.19 8.67 -39.66
C ILE A 193 -16.37 7.16 -39.86
N PHE A 194 -15.40 6.53 -40.50
CA PHE A 194 -15.29 5.07 -40.55
C PHE A 194 -14.24 4.61 -39.53
N ILE A 195 -14.59 3.63 -38.69
CA ILE A 195 -13.69 3.03 -37.71
C ILE A 195 -14.08 1.57 -37.47
N ASN A 196 -13.12 0.72 -37.10
CA ASN A 196 -13.40 -0.64 -36.63
C ASN A 196 -13.50 -0.71 -35.10
N ASP A 197 -14.35 -1.60 -34.55
CA ASP A 197 -14.59 -1.68 -33.10
C ASP A 197 -13.43 -2.29 -32.29
N ASN A 198 -12.54 -3.06 -32.93
CA ASN A 198 -11.34 -3.68 -32.36
C ASN A 198 -10.44 -4.23 -33.49
N GLY A 199 -9.25 -4.72 -33.16
CA GLY A 199 -8.41 -5.45 -34.11
C GLY A 199 -9.08 -6.72 -34.65
N GLY A 200 -8.67 -7.20 -35.83
CA GLY A 200 -9.23 -8.39 -36.46
C GLY A 200 -9.05 -9.64 -35.58
N ALA A 201 -10.07 -10.50 -35.51
CA ALA A 201 -10.02 -11.69 -34.65
C ALA A 201 -9.22 -12.83 -35.27
N ASN A 202 -8.62 -13.68 -34.42
CA ASN A 202 -7.92 -14.88 -34.89
C ASN A 202 -8.88 -15.90 -35.53
N ASN A 203 -8.37 -16.72 -36.44
CA ASN A 203 -9.07 -17.88 -37.02
C ASN A 203 -10.38 -17.60 -37.77
N ILE A 204 -10.66 -16.34 -38.13
CA ILE A 204 -11.82 -15.94 -38.92
C ILE A 204 -11.47 -15.41 -40.33
N GLY A 205 -10.19 -15.50 -40.73
CA GLY A 205 -9.73 -14.98 -42.02
C GLY A 205 -9.39 -13.48 -42.02
N ALA A 206 -9.43 -12.82 -40.86
CA ALA A 206 -8.87 -11.48 -40.67
C ALA A 206 -7.34 -11.51 -40.79
N ASP A 207 -6.75 -10.35 -41.09
CA ASP A 207 -5.30 -10.17 -41.24
C ASP A 207 -4.95 -8.80 -40.67
N ASN A 208 -4.13 -8.79 -39.62
CA ASN A 208 -3.70 -7.57 -38.93
C ASN A 208 -2.25 -7.20 -39.28
N THR A 209 -1.62 -7.87 -40.25
CA THR A 209 -0.20 -7.64 -40.56
C THR A 209 0.09 -6.17 -40.87
N PRO A 210 1.21 -5.63 -40.35
CA PRO A 210 2.28 -6.31 -39.60
C PRO A 210 2.04 -6.39 -38.07
N LEU A 211 0.89 -5.94 -37.57
CA LEU A 211 0.65 -5.77 -36.13
C LEU A 211 0.50 -7.09 -35.37
N ARG A 212 0.99 -7.11 -34.13
CA ARG A 212 0.99 -8.30 -33.27
C ARG A 212 -0.39 -8.61 -32.70
N ASN A 213 -0.73 -9.89 -32.71
CA ASN A 213 -1.97 -10.45 -32.17
C ASN A 213 -3.25 -9.91 -32.88
N PHE A 214 -4.36 -9.97 -32.15
CA PHE A 214 -5.72 -9.94 -32.68
C PHE A 214 -6.69 -9.48 -31.60
N LYS A 215 -7.99 -9.36 -31.94
CA LYS A 215 -9.10 -9.03 -31.03
C LYS A 215 -8.92 -9.56 -29.61
N GLY A 216 -9.06 -8.67 -28.62
CA GLY A 216 -8.99 -8.97 -27.19
C GLY A 216 -7.56 -8.96 -26.62
N SER A 217 -6.55 -8.71 -27.44
CA SER A 217 -5.17 -8.44 -27.04
C SER A 217 -4.93 -6.95 -26.81
N ILE A 218 -3.99 -6.58 -25.94
CA ILE A 218 -3.55 -5.17 -25.76
C ILE A 218 -2.45 -4.72 -26.74
N PHE A 219 -1.84 -5.69 -27.44
CA PHE A 219 -0.89 -5.45 -28.53
C PHE A 219 -1.58 -4.74 -29.71
N GLU A 220 -0.81 -4.07 -30.58
CA GLU A 220 -1.30 -3.19 -31.64
C GLU A 220 -2.34 -3.89 -32.54
N GLY A 221 -2.18 -5.18 -32.85
CA GLY A 221 -3.14 -5.92 -33.68
C GLY A 221 -4.48 -6.20 -33.01
N GLY A 222 -4.62 -5.90 -31.71
CA GLY A 222 -5.89 -5.95 -30.98
C GLY A 222 -6.54 -4.59 -30.77
N THR A 223 -5.77 -3.50 -30.75
CA THR A 223 -6.22 -2.16 -30.33
C THR A 223 -6.11 -1.09 -31.41
N ARG A 224 -5.14 -1.19 -32.33
CA ARG A 224 -4.97 -0.26 -33.45
C ARG A 224 -5.81 -0.71 -34.62
N VAL A 225 -6.68 0.20 -35.08
CA VAL A 225 -7.69 -0.08 -36.10
C VAL A 225 -7.61 0.90 -37.26
N PRO A 226 -8.11 0.52 -38.46
CA PRO A 226 -8.33 1.48 -39.53
C PRO A 226 -9.35 2.53 -39.09
N MET A 227 -9.04 3.80 -39.34
CA MET A 227 -9.95 4.92 -39.15
C MET A 227 -9.81 5.89 -40.32
N ILE A 228 -10.94 6.35 -40.88
CA ILE A 228 -11.01 7.36 -41.94
C ILE A 228 -12.01 8.42 -41.48
N ILE A 229 -11.61 9.69 -41.57
CA ILE A 229 -12.47 10.83 -41.32
C ILE A 229 -12.48 11.66 -42.60
N ALA A 230 -13.67 11.93 -43.13
CA ALA A 230 -13.85 12.65 -44.39
C ALA A 230 -15.07 13.58 -44.30
N GLY A 231 -15.04 14.70 -45.02
CA GLY A 231 -16.17 15.61 -45.12
C GLY A 231 -15.84 17.05 -44.75
N ALA A 232 -16.85 17.77 -44.26
CA ALA A 232 -16.81 19.20 -43.98
C ALA A 232 -15.59 19.63 -43.14
N GLY A 233 -14.88 20.67 -43.61
CA GLY A 233 -13.78 21.30 -42.86
C GLY A 233 -12.43 20.58 -42.88
N LEU A 234 -12.32 19.41 -43.53
CA LEU A 234 -11.08 18.62 -43.51
C LEU A 234 -10.30 18.64 -44.82
N PRO A 235 -8.95 18.61 -44.77
CA PRO A 235 -8.13 18.52 -45.97
C PRO A 235 -8.31 17.17 -46.68
N ALA A 236 -8.44 17.22 -48.00
CA ALA A 236 -8.51 16.00 -48.81
C ALA A 236 -7.15 15.29 -48.91
N ASN A 237 -7.16 13.96 -48.90
CA ASN A 237 -5.98 13.11 -49.12
C ASN A 237 -4.82 13.34 -48.12
N SER A 238 -5.12 13.72 -46.88
CA SER A 238 -4.14 13.85 -45.80
C SER A 238 -4.08 12.59 -44.92
N THR A 239 -2.90 12.32 -44.37
CA THR A 239 -2.72 11.29 -43.33
C THR A 239 -2.29 11.94 -42.03
N TYR A 240 -3.01 11.64 -40.95
CA TYR A 240 -2.63 12.02 -39.59
C TYR A 240 -1.89 10.86 -38.92
N HIS A 241 -0.65 11.09 -38.48
CA HIS A 241 0.24 10.04 -37.99
C HIS A 241 0.28 9.91 -36.45
N SER A 242 -0.11 10.97 -35.74
CA SER A 242 -0.07 10.96 -34.27
C SER A 242 -1.20 10.08 -33.70
N PRO A 243 -1.02 9.52 -32.48
CA PRO A 243 -2.04 8.69 -31.86
C PRO A 243 -3.34 9.46 -31.61
N ILE A 244 -4.47 8.81 -31.89
CA ILE A 244 -5.82 9.27 -31.58
C ILE A 244 -6.58 8.11 -30.92
N HIS A 245 -7.67 8.42 -30.22
CA HIS A 245 -8.47 7.42 -29.52
C HIS A 245 -9.93 7.47 -29.97
N SER A 246 -10.61 6.32 -30.00
CA SER A 246 -12.05 6.25 -30.32
C SER A 246 -12.95 7.11 -29.42
N ILE A 247 -12.51 7.46 -28.19
CA ILE A 247 -13.26 8.34 -27.29
C ILE A 247 -13.33 9.78 -27.81
N ASP A 248 -12.43 10.16 -28.72
CA ASP A 248 -12.37 11.47 -29.35
C ASP A 248 -13.52 11.69 -30.34
N ILE A 249 -14.22 10.63 -30.76
CA ILE A 249 -15.34 10.72 -31.71
C ILE A 249 -16.46 11.57 -31.12
N LEU A 250 -16.81 11.37 -29.84
CA LEU A 250 -17.87 12.14 -29.18
C LEU A 250 -17.62 13.66 -29.20
N PRO A 251 -16.52 14.18 -28.65
CA PRO A 251 -16.23 15.62 -28.69
C PRO A 251 -16.06 16.15 -30.12
N THR A 252 -15.47 15.36 -31.03
CA THR A 252 -15.34 15.74 -32.44
C THR A 252 -16.70 15.94 -33.09
N CYS A 253 -17.67 15.05 -32.83
CA CYS A 253 -19.04 15.18 -33.34
C CYS A 253 -19.78 16.38 -32.72
N LEU A 254 -19.58 16.65 -31.41
CA LEU A 254 -20.21 17.81 -30.76
C LEU A 254 -19.68 19.14 -31.29
N GLU A 255 -18.37 19.26 -31.48
CA GLU A 255 -17.80 20.47 -32.09
C GLU A 255 -18.23 20.63 -33.55
N ALA A 256 -18.30 19.53 -34.31
CA ALA A 256 -18.83 19.55 -35.68
C ALA A 256 -20.30 20.01 -35.74
N ALA A 257 -21.08 19.74 -34.70
CA ALA A 257 -22.46 20.20 -34.55
C ALA A 257 -22.59 21.66 -34.11
N GLY A 258 -21.47 22.34 -33.80
CA GLY A 258 -21.45 23.69 -33.25
C GLY A 258 -21.65 23.75 -31.72
N GLY A 259 -21.70 22.59 -31.06
CA GLY A 259 -21.76 22.46 -29.62
C GLY A 259 -20.39 22.58 -28.95
N SER A 260 -20.38 22.57 -27.62
CA SER A 260 -19.15 22.55 -26.82
C SER A 260 -19.07 21.24 -26.04
N PRO A 261 -18.01 20.44 -26.21
CA PRO A 261 -17.85 19.23 -25.42
C PRO A 261 -17.75 19.55 -23.92
N PRO A 262 -18.45 18.80 -23.05
CA PRO A 262 -18.36 18.98 -21.60
C PRO A 262 -16.94 18.75 -21.07
N ALA A 263 -16.64 19.28 -19.89
CA ALA A 263 -15.31 19.14 -19.28
C ALA A 263 -15.05 17.73 -18.73
N GLU A 264 -16.10 16.96 -18.42
CA GLU A 264 -16.01 15.66 -17.78
C GLU A 264 -15.78 14.47 -18.73
N ILE A 265 -15.69 14.69 -20.04
CA ILE A 265 -15.41 13.61 -21.00
C ILE A 265 -13.90 13.46 -21.21
N ASP A 266 -13.43 12.22 -21.35
CA ASP A 266 -11.99 11.93 -21.49
C ASP A 266 -11.43 12.26 -22.89
N GLY A 267 -12.28 12.21 -23.92
CA GLY A 267 -11.86 12.47 -25.29
C GLY A 267 -11.70 13.96 -25.57
N ILE A 268 -11.00 14.29 -26.64
CA ILE A 268 -10.91 15.66 -27.15
C ILE A 268 -11.32 15.74 -28.62
N SER A 269 -11.73 16.91 -29.06
CA SER A 269 -12.09 17.08 -30.48
C SER A 269 -10.85 17.01 -31.36
N LEU A 270 -10.92 16.20 -32.41
CA LEU A 270 -9.85 16.04 -33.38
C LEU A 270 -9.86 17.13 -34.45
N LEU A 271 -10.96 17.86 -34.66
CA LEU A 271 -11.09 18.82 -35.77
C LEU A 271 -9.91 19.80 -35.81
N PRO A 272 -9.52 20.46 -34.70
CA PRO A 272 -8.44 21.44 -34.74
C PRO A 272 -7.05 20.83 -35.04
N TYR A 273 -6.87 19.53 -34.76
CA TYR A 273 -5.63 18.81 -35.05
C TYR A 273 -5.58 18.36 -36.51
N LEU A 274 -6.73 17.95 -37.06
CA LEU A 274 -6.86 17.42 -38.41
C LEU A 274 -6.83 18.54 -39.48
N ASP A 275 -7.39 19.71 -39.17
CA ASP A 275 -7.33 20.89 -40.05
C ASP A 275 -6.04 21.72 -39.89
N SER A 276 -5.14 21.27 -38.99
CA SER A 276 -3.87 21.90 -38.65
C SER A 276 -3.98 23.32 -38.03
N THR A 277 -5.14 23.69 -37.48
CA THR A 277 -5.27 24.94 -36.70
C THR A 277 -4.52 24.85 -35.36
N ILE A 278 -4.43 23.66 -34.78
CA ILE A 278 -3.63 23.36 -33.59
C ILE A 278 -2.49 22.39 -33.96
N PRO A 279 -1.22 22.79 -33.80
CA PRO A 279 -0.10 21.88 -33.96
C PRO A 279 0.04 20.97 -32.73
N GLY A 280 0.44 19.71 -32.93
CA GLY A 280 0.80 18.80 -31.82
C GLY A 280 0.11 17.44 -31.88
N ILE A 281 0.02 16.80 -30.71
CA ILE A 281 -0.66 15.52 -30.50
C ILE A 281 -1.89 15.72 -29.62
N PRO A 282 -3.01 15.00 -29.83
CA PRO A 282 -4.19 15.08 -28.99
C PRO A 282 -3.92 14.55 -27.58
N HIS A 283 -3.29 13.37 -27.52
CA HIS A 283 -3.05 12.66 -26.26
C HIS A 283 -1.56 12.48 -26.02
N GLU A 284 -1.08 12.92 -24.86
CA GLU A 284 0.27 12.58 -24.41
C GLU A 284 0.38 11.10 -24.04
N VAL A 285 -0.65 10.58 -23.36
CA VAL A 285 -0.74 9.19 -22.89
C VAL A 285 -2.06 8.57 -23.33
N ILE A 286 -2.00 7.35 -23.86
CA ILE A 286 -3.17 6.51 -24.14
C ILE A 286 -3.06 5.24 -23.30
N THR A 287 -4.10 4.98 -22.50
CA THR A 287 -4.17 3.79 -21.65
C THR A 287 -5.32 2.89 -22.11
N ILE A 288 -5.04 1.60 -22.29
CA ILE A 288 -6.03 0.56 -22.60
C ILE A 288 -5.97 -0.48 -21.50
N ARG A 289 -7.09 -0.68 -20.80
CA ARG A 289 -7.18 -1.59 -19.66
C ARG A 289 -8.45 -2.45 -19.72
N ASN A 290 -8.30 -3.74 -19.42
CA ASN A 290 -9.39 -4.69 -19.17
C ASN A 290 -8.90 -5.63 -18.09
N ASP A 291 -9.66 -5.88 -17.01
CA ASP A 291 -9.36 -6.77 -15.88
C ASP A 291 -7.84 -6.97 -15.65
N THR A 292 -7.23 -7.91 -16.36
CA THR A 292 -5.85 -8.39 -16.20
C THR A 292 -4.84 -7.92 -17.25
N LYS A 293 -5.25 -7.08 -18.19
CA LYS A 293 -4.45 -6.62 -19.34
C LYS A 293 -4.37 -5.10 -19.37
N VAL A 294 -3.17 -4.61 -19.63
CA VAL A 294 -2.83 -3.19 -19.58
C VAL A 294 -1.94 -2.84 -20.75
N SER A 295 -2.22 -1.70 -21.39
CA SER A 295 -1.25 -1.03 -22.25
C SER A 295 -1.26 0.47 -21.98
N VAL A 296 -0.07 1.05 -21.97
CA VAL A 296 0.16 2.48 -21.76
C VAL A 296 1.08 2.93 -22.87
N ARG A 297 0.63 3.87 -23.69
CA ARG A 297 1.43 4.45 -24.77
C ARG A 297 1.71 5.92 -24.46
N LYS A 298 2.97 6.31 -24.46
CA LYS A 298 3.41 7.71 -24.36
C LYS A 298 4.36 8.03 -25.50
N GLY A 299 3.90 8.81 -26.48
CA GLY A 299 4.62 9.00 -27.75
C GLY A 299 4.83 7.68 -28.50
N ASP A 300 6.10 7.36 -28.76
CA ASP A 300 6.50 6.12 -29.46
C ASP A 300 6.61 4.92 -28.51
N TRP A 301 6.70 5.14 -27.20
CA TRP A 301 6.89 4.07 -26.23
C TRP A 301 5.57 3.44 -25.81
N LYS A 302 5.54 2.12 -25.73
CA LYS A 302 4.39 1.35 -25.28
C LYS A 302 4.79 0.33 -24.23
N LEU A 303 4.23 0.46 -23.03
CA LEU A 303 4.25 -0.57 -22.00
C LEU A 303 3.03 -1.48 -22.19
N ALA A 304 3.23 -2.79 -22.08
CA ALA A 304 2.23 -3.78 -22.45
C ALA A 304 2.28 -5.00 -21.50
N LYS A 305 1.10 -5.41 -21.01
CA LYS A 305 0.89 -6.61 -20.20
C LYS A 305 -0.40 -7.28 -20.64
N ASN A 306 -0.32 -8.49 -21.18
CA ASN A 306 -1.44 -9.13 -21.89
C ASN A 306 -2.12 -10.29 -21.14
N ALA A 307 -1.82 -10.49 -19.85
CA ALA A 307 -2.50 -11.40 -18.93
C ALA A 307 -2.04 -11.16 -17.48
N SER A 308 -2.80 -11.69 -16.51
CA SER A 308 -2.34 -11.83 -15.11
C SER A 308 -1.02 -12.57 -15.05
N ASN A 309 -0.12 -12.17 -14.16
CA ASN A 309 1.18 -12.80 -13.92
C ASN A 309 2.15 -12.76 -15.11
N SER A 310 1.85 -12.01 -16.18
CA SER A 310 2.83 -11.73 -17.23
C SER A 310 3.67 -10.49 -16.86
N PRO A 311 4.97 -10.46 -17.18
CA PRO A 311 5.77 -9.26 -16.99
C PRO A 311 5.25 -8.13 -17.87
N PHE A 312 5.51 -6.89 -17.46
CA PHE A 312 5.38 -5.75 -18.34
C PHE A 312 6.49 -5.80 -19.40
N LEU A 313 6.11 -5.64 -20.66
CA LEU A 313 7.00 -5.56 -21.81
C LEU A 313 7.02 -4.12 -22.31
N LEU A 314 8.17 -3.66 -22.80
CA LEU A 314 8.34 -2.31 -23.34
C LEU A 314 8.73 -2.36 -24.82
N PHE A 315 8.05 -1.58 -25.65
CA PHE A 315 8.31 -1.49 -27.09
C PHE A 315 8.46 -0.03 -27.52
N ASN A 316 9.32 0.20 -28.53
CA ASN A 316 9.37 1.44 -29.28
C ASN A 316 8.65 1.26 -30.64
N LEU A 317 7.45 1.80 -30.75
CA LEU A 317 6.56 1.59 -31.90
C LEU A 317 7.00 2.31 -33.18
N SER A 318 7.90 3.29 -33.11
CA SER A 318 8.43 3.94 -34.33
C SER A 318 9.46 3.06 -35.05
N GLU A 319 10.09 2.13 -34.34
CA GLU A 319 11.07 1.18 -34.88
C GLU A 319 10.52 -0.25 -34.97
N ASP A 320 9.63 -0.63 -34.06
CA ASP A 320 9.10 -2.00 -33.90
C ASP A 320 7.56 -2.00 -33.77
N PRO A 321 6.82 -1.72 -34.86
CA PRO A 321 5.34 -1.77 -34.86
C PRO A 321 4.79 -3.20 -34.70
N GLU A 322 5.65 -4.22 -34.82
CA GLU A 322 5.32 -5.63 -34.61
C GLU A 322 5.44 -6.04 -33.14
N GLU A 323 5.92 -5.14 -32.26
CA GLU A 323 6.13 -5.39 -30.83
C GLU A 323 6.91 -6.70 -30.61
N SER A 324 7.99 -6.88 -31.38
CA SER A 324 8.79 -8.09 -31.47
C SER A 324 9.96 -8.11 -30.49
N THR A 325 10.46 -6.95 -30.08
CA THR A 325 11.65 -6.78 -29.24
C THR A 325 11.30 -6.07 -27.93
N ASP A 326 11.34 -6.81 -26.82
CA ASP A 326 11.16 -6.23 -25.49
C ASP A 326 12.41 -5.44 -25.05
N LEU A 327 12.20 -4.20 -24.62
CA LEU A 327 13.22 -3.24 -24.23
C LEU A 327 13.15 -2.86 -22.74
N ALA A 328 12.33 -3.55 -21.95
CA ALA A 328 12.04 -3.18 -20.56
C ALA A 328 13.30 -3.25 -19.65
N GLU A 329 14.11 -4.30 -19.78
CA GLU A 329 15.30 -4.51 -18.96
C GLU A 329 16.36 -3.42 -19.17
N ILE A 330 16.50 -2.91 -20.40
CA ILE A 330 17.53 -1.93 -20.76
C ILE A 330 17.07 -0.47 -20.67
N ASN A 331 15.77 -0.21 -20.49
CA ASN A 331 15.21 1.15 -20.29
C ASN A 331 14.30 1.21 -19.04
N PRO A 332 14.80 0.87 -17.84
CA PRO A 332 13.99 0.82 -16.62
C PRO A 332 13.36 2.18 -16.24
N GLU A 333 13.99 3.30 -16.63
CA GLU A 333 13.45 4.64 -16.42
C GLU A 333 12.20 4.94 -17.26
N ILE A 334 12.12 4.39 -18.48
CA ILE A 334 10.93 4.53 -19.34
C ILE A 334 9.81 3.64 -18.81
N VAL A 335 10.14 2.43 -18.33
CA VAL A 335 9.18 1.56 -17.64
C VAL A 335 8.60 2.30 -16.43
N ALA A 336 9.44 2.93 -15.61
CA ALA A 336 8.99 3.70 -14.45
C ALA A 336 8.06 4.87 -14.83
N ASP A 337 8.39 5.64 -15.88
CA ASP A 337 7.53 6.74 -16.36
C ASP A 337 6.16 6.24 -16.87
N LEU A 338 6.13 5.11 -17.58
CA LEU A 338 4.88 4.54 -18.08
C LEU A 338 4.04 3.87 -16.98
N LEU A 339 4.68 3.21 -16.00
CA LEU A 339 3.99 2.71 -14.80
C LEU A 339 3.43 3.84 -13.94
N ASN A 340 4.14 4.96 -13.91
CA ASN A 340 3.69 6.19 -13.28
C ASN A 340 2.42 6.73 -13.97
N ALA A 341 2.45 6.89 -15.29
CA ALA A 341 1.29 7.30 -16.07
C ALA A 341 0.10 6.32 -15.92
N PHE A 342 0.38 5.01 -15.82
CA PHE A 342 -0.65 4.02 -15.54
C PHE A 342 -1.24 4.14 -14.13
N THR A 343 -0.41 4.37 -13.12
CA THR A 343 -0.88 4.57 -11.75
C THR A 343 -1.73 5.82 -11.65
N THR A 344 -1.35 6.92 -12.33
CA THR A 344 -2.21 8.12 -12.47
C THR A 344 -3.57 7.76 -13.04
N PHE A 345 -3.62 6.99 -14.13
CA PHE A 345 -4.89 6.52 -14.68
C PHE A 345 -5.68 5.65 -13.67
N GLU A 346 -5.03 4.73 -12.95
CA GLU A 346 -5.71 3.89 -11.97
C GLU A 346 -6.22 4.68 -10.74
N THR A 347 -5.62 5.83 -10.41
CA THR A 347 -6.12 6.69 -9.32
C THR A 347 -7.41 7.44 -9.67
N THR A 348 -7.84 7.44 -10.93
CA THR A 348 -9.05 8.14 -11.39
C THR A 348 -10.18 7.18 -11.79
N ILE A 349 -10.02 5.88 -11.59
CA ILE A 349 -11.03 4.88 -11.96
C ILE A 349 -11.64 4.23 -10.72
N ASP A 350 -12.94 3.95 -10.80
CA ASP A 350 -13.63 3.15 -9.81
C ASP A 350 -13.35 1.65 -10.01
N LYS A 351 -13.65 0.84 -9.00
CA LYS A 351 -13.66 -0.61 -9.16
C LYS A 351 -14.84 -1.04 -10.04
N PRO A 352 -14.78 -2.21 -10.70
CA PRO A 352 -15.89 -2.71 -11.51
C PRO A 352 -17.16 -2.91 -10.66
N ARG A 353 -18.21 -2.11 -10.90
CA ARG A 353 -19.51 -2.20 -10.19
C ARG A 353 -20.58 -3.02 -10.90
N HIS A 354 -20.31 -3.53 -12.09
CA HIS A 354 -21.28 -4.28 -12.89
C HIS A 354 -20.70 -5.59 -13.41
N ALA A 355 -21.50 -6.65 -13.34
CA ALA A 355 -21.11 -7.95 -13.85
C ALA A 355 -21.25 -7.95 -15.36
N GLY A 356 -20.15 -8.20 -16.07
CA GLY A 356 -20.23 -8.49 -17.49
C GLY A 356 -21.17 -9.66 -17.74
N LEU A 357 -21.74 -9.75 -18.95
CA LEU A 357 -22.74 -10.76 -19.39
C LEU A 357 -22.47 -12.23 -19.00
N THR A 358 -21.21 -12.57 -18.69
CA THR A 358 -20.74 -13.93 -18.38
C THR A 358 -20.37 -14.16 -16.91
N LYS A 359 -20.34 -13.12 -16.07
CA LYS A 359 -20.04 -13.22 -14.64
C LYS A 359 -21.35 -13.11 -13.85
N ALA A 360 -21.49 -13.90 -12.79
CA ALA A 360 -22.64 -13.77 -11.90
C ALA A 360 -22.54 -12.45 -11.12
N PRO A 361 -23.64 -11.72 -10.87
CA PRO A 361 -23.62 -10.54 -10.00
C PRO A 361 -22.97 -10.79 -8.64
N SER A 362 -23.14 -12.00 -8.10
CA SER A 362 -22.52 -12.45 -6.84
C SER A 362 -20.99 -12.63 -6.89
N SER A 363 -20.36 -12.49 -8.06
CA SER A 363 -18.89 -12.53 -8.21
C SER A 363 -18.24 -11.14 -8.17
N ILE A 364 -19.05 -10.09 -7.99
CA ILE A 364 -18.57 -8.72 -7.82
C ILE A 364 -18.81 -8.29 -6.40
N ASN A 365 -17.73 -7.90 -5.74
CA ASN A 365 -17.81 -7.25 -4.46
C ASN A 365 -18.17 -5.77 -4.67
N LEU A 366 -19.34 -5.33 -4.19
CA LEU A 366 -19.79 -3.94 -4.30
C LEU A 366 -19.39 -3.08 -3.09
N ASN A 367 -18.78 -3.68 -2.07
CA ASN A 367 -18.50 -3.03 -0.81
C ASN A 367 -17.29 -2.10 -0.93
N ASN A 368 -17.46 -0.83 -0.59
CA ASN A 368 -16.34 0.12 -0.59
C ASN A 368 -15.54 0.04 0.72
N ALA A 369 -16.13 -0.53 1.77
CA ALA A 369 -15.55 -0.60 3.10
C ALA A 369 -15.56 -2.03 3.63
N PHE A 370 -14.51 -2.40 4.35
CA PHE A 370 -14.30 -3.74 4.88
C PHE A 370 -13.83 -3.67 6.32
N VAL A 371 -14.51 -4.38 7.22
CA VAL A 371 -14.07 -4.51 8.61
C VAL A 371 -13.42 -5.88 8.78
N LEU A 372 -12.16 -5.93 9.22
CA LEU A 372 -11.49 -7.20 9.47
C LEU A 372 -12.28 -7.97 10.53
N ALA A 373 -12.43 -9.28 10.32
CA ALA A 373 -13.12 -10.18 11.23
C ALA A 373 -12.11 -11.10 11.96
N PRO A 374 -11.27 -10.55 12.88
CA PRO A 374 -10.30 -11.36 13.61
C PRO A 374 -11.04 -12.43 14.42
N GLN A 375 -10.76 -13.69 14.11
CA GLN A 375 -11.36 -14.82 14.82
C GLN A 375 -10.56 -15.10 16.07
N THR A 376 -11.24 -15.35 17.20
CA THR A 376 -10.57 -15.84 18.41
C THR A 376 -9.87 -17.16 18.08
N THR A 377 -8.55 -17.23 18.22
CA THR A 377 -7.93 -18.55 18.33
C THR A 377 -8.42 -19.14 19.64
N PRO A 378 -8.99 -20.35 19.67
CA PRO A 378 -9.49 -20.91 20.92
C PRO A 378 -8.36 -20.93 21.99
N THR A 379 -8.54 -20.22 23.10
CA THR A 379 -7.52 -20.06 24.16
C THR A 379 -7.59 -21.17 25.20
N GLY A 380 -6.46 -21.84 25.44
CA GLY A 380 -6.32 -22.92 26.44
C GLY A 380 -5.34 -24.00 25.98
N THR A 381 -4.83 -24.83 26.90
CA THR A 381 -4.13 -26.04 26.47
C THR A 381 -5.15 -26.93 25.79
N PHE A 382 -5.00 -27.14 24.48
CA PHE A 382 -5.76 -28.15 23.77
C PHE A 382 -5.41 -29.51 24.36
N ILE A 383 -6.38 -30.09 25.07
CA ILE A 383 -6.30 -31.45 25.57
C ILE A 383 -7.05 -32.28 24.55
N SER A 384 -6.30 -33.01 23.72
CA SER A 384 -6.92 -34.00 22.84
C SER A 384 -7.57 -35.05 23.73
N ASP A 385 -8.88 -35.18 23.59
CA ASP A 385 -9.65 -36.26 24.21
C ASP A 385 -9.90 -37.40 23.23
N LEU A 386 -9.80 -37.12 21.93
CA LEU A 386 -9.98 -38.09 20.87
C LEU A 386 -9.12 -37.73 19.66
N THR A 387 -8.36 -38.69 19.14
CA THR A 387 -7.70 -38.51 17.84
C THR A 387 -8.57 -39.15 16.77
N LEU A 388 -9.10 -38.32 15.86
CA LEU A 388 -9.99 -38.74 14.78
C LEU A 388 -9.22 -39.32 13.60
N VAL A 389 -8.08 -38.70 13.29
CA VAL A 389 -7.18 -39.13 12.22
C VAL A 389 -5.79 -39.13 12.80
N SER A 390 -5.10 -40.28 12.76
CA SER A 390 -3.73 -40.40 13.24
C SER A 390 -2.91 -41.34 12.39
N GLY A 391 -1.65 -40.97 12.19
CA GLY A 391 -0.59 -41.84 11.70
C GLY A 391 0.27 -41.08 10.70
N ASP A 392 1.41 -41.66 10.34
CA ASP A 392 1.88 -41.52 8.98
C ASP A 392 0.68 -41.83 8.05
N LEU A 393 0.62 -41.33 6.82
CA LEU A 393 -0.40 -41.73 5.83
C LEU A 393 -0.23 -43.21 5.40
N ARG A 394 -0.07 -44.15 6.35
CA ARG A 394 0.37 -45.56 6.24
C ARG A 394 -0.75 -46.58 6.40
N ASN A 395 -1.99 -46.17 6.67
CA ASN A 395 -3.12 -47.11 6.60
C ASN A 395 -3.69 -47.32 5.19
N GLY A 396 -3.13 -46.64 4.18
CA GLY A 396 -3.12 -47.12 2.82
C GLY A 396 -1.89 -47.99 2.59
N ASN A 397 -2.05 -49.27 2.28
CA ASN A 397 -0.91 -50.08 1.83
C ASN A 397 -0.52 -49.66 0.39
N PHE A 398 0.36 -48.65 0.27
CA PHE A 398 0.93 -48.18 -1.01
C PHE A 398 2.05 -49.09 -1.55
N ASN A 399 2.16 -50.34 -1.09
CA ASN A 399 3.14 -51.29 -1.60
C ASN A 399 2.47 -52.40 -2.42
N ALA A 400 2.33 -52.17 -3.73
CA ALA A 400 2.27 -53.25 -4.70
C ALA A 400 2.96 -52.82 -6.01
N GLY A 401 4.14 -53.39 -6.25
CA GLY A 401 4.68 -53.71 -7.59
C GLY A 401 5.19 -52.58 -8.49
N GLY A 402 6.51 -52.45 -8.59
CA GLY A 402 7.14 -51.79 -9.73
C GLY A 402 7.21 -52.73 -10.95
N ASP A 403 6.72 -52.27 -12.09
CA ASP A 403 7.41 -52.25 -13.39
C ASP A 403 6.71 -51.22 -14.31
N GLY A 404 7.46 -50.58 -15.20
CA GLY A 404 7.14 -49.31 -15.86
C GLY A 404 6.03 -49.33 -16.93
N SER A 405 4.83 -49.77 -16.60
CA SER A 405 3.61 -49.50 -17.35
C SER A 405 2.67 -48.59 -16.53
N VAL A 406 1.83 -47.78 -17.20
CA VAL A 406 0.85 -46.88 -16.55
C VAL A 406 -0.01 -47.73 -15.60
N GLN A 407 0.22 -47.59 -14.29
CA GLN A 407 -0.55 -48.29 -13.27
C GLN A 407 -1.65 -47.38 -12.75
N THR A 408 -2.90 -47.81 -12.91
CA THR A 408 -4.01 -47.30 -12.10
C THR A 408 -3.74 -47.69 -10.64
N TYR A 409 -3.38 -46.70 -9.82
CA TYR A 409 -3.06 -46.89 -8.41
C TYR A 409 -4.31 -47.33 -7.63
N ALA A 410 -4.20 -48.41 -6.85
CA ALA A 410 -5.29 -48.88 -6.00
C ALA A 410 -5.57 -47.88 -4.86
N GLU A 411 -6.86 -47.54 -4.69
CA GLU A 411 -7.38 -46.61 -3.69
C GLU A 411 -6.88 -46.95 -2.29
N THR A 412 -6.44 -45.92 -1.54
CA THR A 412 -6.38 -46.07 -0.09
C THR A 412 -7.81 -46.14 0.43
N PRO A 413 -8.21 -47.17 1.17
CA PRO A 413 -9.62 -47.40 1.51
C PRO A 413 -10.25 -46.33 2.44
N SER A 414 -9.49 -45.30 2.85
CA SER A 414 -9.98 -44.24 3.74
C SER A 414 -10.01 -42.85 3.09
N TRP A 415 -9.15 -42.55 2.11
CA TRP A 415 -9.16 -41.26 1.41
C TRP A 415 -9.82 -41.41 0.04
N GLU A 416 -10.85 -40.62 -0.20
CA GLU A 416 -11.57 -40.55 -1.47
C GLU A 416 -11.15 -39.30 -2.24
N ASN A 417 -11.18 -39.37 -3.56
CA ASN A 417 -11.05 -38.18 -4.38
C ASN A 417 -12.40 -37.48 -4.49
N ILE A 418 -12.43 -36.26 -3.99
CA ILE A 418 -13.61 -35.43 -3.90
C ILE A 418 -13.50 -34.20 -4.83
N GLY A 419 -12.50 -34.17 -5.72
CA GLY A 419 -12.31 -33.11 -6.71
C GLY A 419 -13.27 -33.20 -7.90
N THR A 420 -13.36 -32.13 -8.69
CA THR A 420 -14.31 -32.01 -9.81
C THR A 420 -13.71 -32.30 -11.20
N GLY A 421 -12.45 -32.75 -11.28
CA GLY A 421 -11.70 -32.91 -12.54
C GLY A 421 -11.84 -34.27 -13.21
N THR A 422 -11.95 -34.28 -14.55
CA THR A 422 -12.07 -35.49 -15.40
C THR A 422 -10.79 -36.33 -15.53
N LEU A 423 -9.63 -35.83 -15.05
CA LEU A 423 -8.31 -36.49 -15.04
C LEU A 423 -7.73 -36.61 -13.62
N SER A 424 -8.59 -36.75 -12.63
CA SER A 424 -8.20 -36.74 -11.22
C SER A 424 -7.65 -38.12 -10.82
N GLU A 425 -6.34 -38.32 -11.00
CA GLU A 425 -5.62 -39.42 -10.34
C GLU A 425 -5.40 -39.06 -8.86
N ASN A 426 -5.63 -40.05 -7.99
CA ASN A 426 -5.46 -39.99 -6.54
C ASN A 426 -4.00 -39.68 -6.16
N PHE A 427 -3.74 -39.39 -4.86
CA PHE A 427 -2.39 -39.34 -4.26
C PHE A 427 -1.43 -40.33 -4.94
N THR A 428 -0.41 -39.84 -5.65
CA THR A 428 0.50 -40.69 -6.42
C THR A 428 1.66 -41.21 -5.57
N ASN A 429 2.05 -42.46 -5.80
CA ASN A 429 3.18 -43.12 -5.13
C ASN A 429 4.48 -42.89 -5.92
N THR A 430 5.58 -42.52 -5.26
CA THR A 430 6.92 -42.50 -5.86
C THR A 430 7.93 -43.23 -4.97
N SER A 431 8.82 -44.05 -5.56
CA SER A 431 9.77 -44.90 -4.84
C SER A 431 11.14 -44.22 -4.55
N LEU A 432 11.54 -44.21 -3.26
CA LEU A 432 12.89 -44.33 -2.58
C LEU A 432 14.12 -43.54 -3.11
N SER A 433 15.07 -42.98 -2.32
CA SER A 433 15.35 -42.92 -0.87
C SER A 433 16.45 -41.87 -0.52
N ALA A 434 16.47 -41.39 0.74
CA ALA A 434 17.70 -41.18 1.54
C ALA A 434 17.48 -41.37 3.06
N ASN A 435 16.23 -41.33 3.54
CA ASN A 435 15.91 -41.33 4.98
C ASN A 435 14.71 -42.22 5.40
N GLY A 436 14.20 -43.09 4.52
CA GLY A 436 13.34 -44.21 4.94
C GLY A 436 11.84 -43.93 5.15
N SER A 437 11.32 -42.71 4.92
CA SER A 437 9.87 -42.43 4.96
C SER A 437 9.22 -42.39 3.56
N ARG A 438 7.98 -42.90 3.48
CA ARG A 438 7.10 -42.96 2.30
C ARG A 438 6.09 -41.81 2.41
N ASN A 439 5.93 -40.96 1.38
CA ASN A 439 5.22 -39.67 1.49
C ASN A 439 4.02 -39.61 0.53
N ALA A 440 2.95 -38.92 0.94
CA ALA A 440 1.83 -38.60 0.05
C ALA A 440 2.15 -37.34 -0.74
N ILE A 441 1.88 -37.35 -2.06
CA ILE A 441 2.06 -36.19 -2.94
C ILE A 441 0.68 -35.64 -3.31
N ILE A 442 0.47 -34.34 -3.06
CA ILE A 442 -0.71 -33.61 -3.53
C ILE A 442 -0.31 -32.87 -4.80
N ALA A 443 -1.05 -33.16 -5.88
CA ALA A 443 -0.85 -32.55 -7.19
C ALA A 443 -1.80 -31.37 -7.38
N GLU A 444 -1.32 -30.29 -7.99
CA GLU A 444 -2.06 -29.06 -8.17
C GLU A 444 -3.22 -29.16 -9.15
N SER A 445 -4.43 -29.09 -8.60
CA SER A 445 -5.56 -28.35 -9.18
C SER A 445 -6.69 -28.35 -8.15
N ASN A 446 -7.54 -27.34 -8.16
CA ASN A 446 -8.81 -27.30 -7.41
C ASN A 446 -9.72 -28.50 -7.76
N ALA A 447 -9.39 -29.18 -8.86
CA ALA A 447 -10.03 -30.37 -9.37
C ALA A 447 -9.48 -31.69 -8.75
N ARG A 448 -8.47 -31.61 -7.87
CA ARG A 448 -7.79 -32.71 -7.16
C ARG A 448 -7.79 -32.42 -5.66
N ALA A 449 -8.87 -32.84 -4.99
CA ALA A 449 -9.06 -32.71 -3.56
C ALA A 449 -9.15 -34.10 -2.93
N ALA A 450 -8.41 -34.32 -1.84
CA ALA A 450 -8.47 -35.57 -1.10
C ALA A 450 -9.39 -35.42 0.11
N GLY A 451 -10.47 -36.18 0.12
CA GLY A 451 -11.44 -36.24 1.21
C GLY A 451 -11.22 -37.44 2.11
N LEU A 452 -11.46 -37.29 3.40
CA LEU A 452 -11.57 -38.39 4.35
C LEU A 452 -12.84 -38.23 5.19
N ASP A 453 -13.63 -39.30 5.30
CA ASP A 453 -14.67 -39.41 6.33
C ASP A 453 -13.99 -39.70 7.66
N THR A 454 -14.10 -38.76 8.60
CA THR A 454 -13.46 -38.87 9.91
C THR A 454 -14.15 -39.88 10.82
N GLY A 455 -15.35 -40.35 10.46
CA GLY A 455 -16.13 -41.17 11.37
C GLY A 455 -16.92 -40.37 12.41
N HIS A 456 -16.69 -39.07 12.52
CA HIS A 456 -17.12 -38.25 13.65
C HIS A 456 -18.40 -37.47 13.34
N THR A 457 -19.34 -37.47 14.29
CA THR A 457 -20.54 -36.64 14.24
C THR A 457 -20.33 -35.44 15.15
N LEU A 458 -20.51 -34.26 14.58
CA LEU A 458 -20.22 -33.00 15.22
C LEU A 458 -21.15 -32.70 16.38
N SER A 459 -20.59 -32.15 17.45
CA SER A 459 -21.33 -31.55 18.55
C SER A 459 -20.96 -30.08 18.69
N THR A 460 -21.94 -29.25 19.06
CA THR A 460 -21.71 -27.81 19.34
C THR A 460 -20.61 -27.63 20.38
N GLY A 461 -19.67 -26.73 20.12
CA GLY A 461 -18.55 -26.38 21.00
C GLY A 461 -17.33 -27.30 20.89
N GLU A 462 -17.35 -28.34 20.05
CA GLU A 462 -16.17 -29.16 19.78
C GLU A 462 -15.06 -28.36 19.12
N ILE A 463 -13.81 -28.68 19.45
CA ILE A 463 -12.63 -28.02 18.88
C ILE A 463 -11.73 -29.09 18.26
N PHE A 464 -11.15 -28.77 17.11
CA PHE A 464 -10.26 -29.67 16.39
C PHE A 464 -8.88 -29.07 16.23
N ARG A 465 -7.84 -29.89 16.38
CA ARG A 465 -6.45 -29.56 16.04
C ARG A 465 -6.00 -30.42 14.88
N VAL A 466 -5.38 -29.81 13.87
CA VAL A 466 -4.66 -30.55 12.84
C VAL A 466 -3.16 -30.27 12.92
N THR A 467 -2.35 -31.32 12.90
CA THR A 467 -0.89 -31.21 12.79
C THR A 467 -0.39 -32.03 11.62
N PHE A 468 0.52 -31.48 10.83
CA PHE A 468 1.15 -32.21 9.73
C PHE A 468 2.52 -31.63 9.42
N GLN A 469 3.39 -32.44 8.83
CA GLN A 469 4.62 -31.98 8.23
C GLN A 469 4.44 -31.92 6.72
N TRP A 470 4.98 -30.90 6.07
CA TRP A 470 5.00 -30.86 4.62
C TRP A 470 6.24 -30.20 4.05
N ARG A 471 6.52 -30.45 2.77
CA ARG A 471 7.58 -29.81 1.98
C ARG A 471 7.23 -29.82 0.51
N ASP A 472 7.92 -29.00 -0.27
CA ASP A 472 7.92 -29.10 -1.74
C ASP A 472 8.54 -30.42 -2.25
N ALA A 473 7.96 -31.00 -3.31
CA ALA A 473 8.43 -32.18 -4.01
C ALA A 473 9.42 -31.81 -5.14
N SER A 474 10.72 -31.89 -4.82
CA SER A 474 11.90 -31.77 -5.72
C SER A 474 11.66 -31.72 -7.25
N ASN A 475 12.20 -30.65 -7.88
CA ASN A 475 12.34 -30.31 -9.31
C ASN A 475 11.20 -29.47 -9.94
N TRP A 476 10.13 -29.18 -9.19
CA TRP A 476 8.97 -28.38 -9.64
C TRP A 476 8.74 -27.19 -8.69
N ASN A 477 9.83 -26.50 -8.37
CA ASN A 477 9.94 -25.54 -7.28
C ASN A 477 9.30 -24.19 -7.61
N ASP A 478 8.22 -23.84 -6.91
CA ASP A 478 7.70 -22.48 -6.78
C ASP A 478 7.72 -22.05 -5.30
N SER A 479 8.19 -20.84 -5.03
CA SER A 479 8.17 -20.24 -3.69
C SER A 479 6.76 -19.96 -3.19
N SER A 480 5.73 -20.12 -4.03
CA SER A 480 4.33 -19.88 -3.69
C SER A 480 3.60 -21.08 -3.05
N ASP A 481 4.22 -22.27 -2.99
CA ASP A 481 3.54 -23.51 -2.58
C ASP A 481 2.84 -23.43 -1.21
N LEU A 482 1.57 -23.88 -1.18
CA LEU A 482 0.70 -23.88 0.00
C LEU A 482 -0.17 -25.15 0.06
N VAL A 483 -0.41 -25.63 1.28
CA VAL A 483 -1.33 -26.75 1.58
C VAL A 483 -2.52 -26.21 2.36
N ALA A 484 -3.75 -26.52 1.94
CA ALA A 484 -4.95 -26.19 2.69
C ALA A 484 -5.66 -27.42 3.24
N ILE A 485 -6.15 -27.26 4.46
CA ILE A 485 -6.97 -28.21 5.19
C ILE A 485 -8.34 -27.59 5.40
N THR A 486 -9.39 -28.26 4.91
CA THR A 486 -10.77 -27.81 5.10
C THR A 486 -11.55 -28.83 5.92
N LEU A 487 -12.16 -28.41 7.03
CA LEU A 487 -13.23 -29.18 7.66
C LEU A 487 -14.55 -28.82 6.97
N PHE A 488 -15.33 -29.83 6.60
CA PHE A 488 -16.63 -29.61 5.96
C PHE A 488 -17.65 -30.66 6.39
N THR A 489 -18.92 -30.31 6.25
CA THR A 489 -20.06 -31.23 6.35
C THR A 489 -20.71 -31.35 4.96
N THR A 490 -21.63 -32.30 4.81
CA THR A 490 -22.46 -32.38 3.61
C THR A 490 -23.92 -32.50 3.98
N SER A 491 -24.80 -31.95 3.14
CA SER A 491 -26.26 -31.94 3.38
C SER A 491 -26.90 -33.33 3.49
N ASN A 492 -26.18 -34.39 3.10
CA ASN A 492 -26.64 -35.77 3.12
C ASN A 492 -25.73 -36.70 3.93
N ASP A 493 -24.79 -36.15 4.70
CA ASP A 493 -23.79 -36.88 5.50
C ASP A 493 -22.99 -37.94 4.70
N ARG A 494 -22.80 -37.71 3.39
CA ARG A 494 -21.90 -38.48 2.53
C ARG A 494 -20.78 -37.58 2.04
N ILE A 495 -19.55 -38.08 2.03
CA ILE A 495 -18.36 -37.29 1.67
C ILE A 495 -18.45 -36.64 0.27
N ASN A 496 -19.15 -37.29 -0.66
CA ASN A 496 -19.40 -36.81 -2.03
C ASN A 496 -20.72 -36.02 -2.19
N GLY A 497 -21.36 -35.63 -1.09
CA GLY A 497 -22.58 -34.82 -1.09
C GLY A 497 -22.35 -33.32 -1.29
N PRO A 498 -23.42 -32.52 -1.44
CA PRO A 498 -23.31 -31.06 -1.49
C PRO A 498 -22.68 -30.54 -0.20
N ARG A 499 -21.53 -29.86 -0.32
CA ARG A 499 -20.68 -29.45 0.80
C ARG A 499 -21.17 -28.18 1.47
N ASN A 500 -20.89 -28.13 2.76
CA ASN A 500 -20.91 -26.94 3.58
C ASN A 500 -19.58 -26.85 4.33
N ASN A 501 -18.72 -25.92 3.94
CA ASN A 501 -17.40 -25.78 4.56
C ASN A 501 -17.56 -25.18 5.96
N ILE A 502 -16.97 -25.82 6.97
CA ILE A 502 -16.93 -25.29 8.34
C ILE A 502 -15.83 -24.24 8.42
N GLN A 503 -14.61 -24.63 8.06
CA GLN A 503 -13.45 -23.76 8.12
C GLN A 503 -12.33 -24.33 7.25
N ARG A 504 -11.64 -23.44 6.53
CA ARG A 504 -10.47 -23.75 5.71
C ARG A 504 -9.26 -23.03 6.29
N LEU A 505 -8.16 -23.75 6.49
CA LEU A 505 -6.90 -23.23 7.01
C LEU A 505 -5.78 -23.54 6.01
N VAL A 506 -4.90 -22.58 5.79
CA VAL A 506 -3.82 -22.65 4.78
C VAL A 506 -2.46 -22.64 5.49
N SER A 507 -1.51 -23.46 5.03
CA SER A 507 -0.13 -23.49 5.51
C SER A 507 0.56 -22.14 5.35
N ARG A 508 1.71 -21.96 6.01
CA ARG A 508 2.63 -20.89 5.60
C ARG A 508 3.26 -21.25 4.26
N THR A 509 3.74 -20.25 3.53
CA THR A 509 4.54 -20.48 2.32
C THR A 509 5.80 -21.27 2.66
N SER A 510 6.27 -22.09 1.72
CA SER A 510 7.48 -22.89 1.89
C SER A 510 8.70 -21.99 2.16
N VAL A 511 9.37 -22.17 3.31
CA VAL A 511 10.52 -21.34 3.71
C VAL A 511 11.88 -21.90 3.28
N ASN A 512 11.95 -23.18 2.89
CA ASN A 512 13.21 -23.84 2.50
C ASN A 512 12.99 -25.02 1.54
N ASN A 513 13.60 -24.94 0.36
CA ASN A 513 13.51 -25.97 -0.68
C ASN A 513 13.95 -27.34 -0.15
N SER A 514 13.00 -28.29 -0.10
CA SER A 514 13.17 -29.71 0.27
C SER A 514 13.18 -30.07 1.78
N ALA A 515 13.04 -29.11 2.69
CA ALA A 515 12.97 -29.39 4.14
C ALA A 515 11.51 -29.49 4.62
N TYR A 516 11.21 -30.47 5.48
CA TYR A 516 9.89 -30.55 6.11
C TYR A 516 9.68 -29.40 7.08
N GLN A 517 8.56 -28.70 6.94
CA GLN A 517 8.04 -27.75 7.92
C GLN A 517 6.80 -28.32 8.59
N THR A 518 6.65 -28.04 9.87
CA THR A 518 5.51 -28.51 10.67
C THR A 518 4.46 -27.41 10.75
N GLU A 519 3.22 -27.77 10.42
CA GLU A 519 2.04 -26.95 10.66
C GLU A 519 1.24 -27.54 11.83
N ASN A 520 0.67 -26.66 12.65
CA ASN A 520 -0.15 -27.00 13.79
C ASN A 520 -1.28 -25.97 13.89
N PHE A 521 -2.46 -26.36 13.43
CA PHE A 521 -3.63 -25.52 13.37
C PHE A 521 -4.68 -25.95 14.36
N LEU A 522 -5.42 -24.97 14.88
CA LEU A 522 -6.59 -25.17 15.71
C LEU A 522 -7.80 -24.57 14.99
N PHE A 523 -8.84 -25.37 14.80
CA PHE A 523 -10.10 -24.94 14.24
C PHE A 523 -10.97 -24.29 15.31
N ASN A 524 -11.86 -23.40 14.87
CA ASN A 524 -12.84 -22.73 15.72
C ASN A 524 -13.80 -23.75 16.36
N PRO A 525 -14.43 -23.41 17.51
CA PRO A 525 -15.43 -24.26 18.11
C PRO A 525 -16.61 -24.45 17.14
N ILE A 526 -17.13 -25.67 17.05
CA ILE A 526 -18.26 -25.97 16.17
C ILE A 526 -19.51 -25.21 16.60
N ILE A 527 -20.12 -24.50 15.66
CA ILE A 527 -21.34 -23.74 15.89
C ILE A 527 -22.59 -24.64 15.90
N ALA A 528 -23.66 -24.16 16.53
CA ALA A 528 -24.90 -24.94 16.71
C ALA A 528 -25.56 -25.40 15.41
N SER A 529 -25.36 -24.71 14.29
CA SER A 529 -25.93 -25.10 12.99
C SER A 529 -25.30 -26.35 12.37
N GLU A 530 -24.10 -26.74 12.84
CA GLU A 530 -23.41 -27.94 12.35
C GLU A 530 -23.59 -29.16 13.27
N GLU A 531 -24.31 -29.00 14.39
CA GLU A 531 -24.58 -30.10 15.33
C GLU A 531 -25.27 -31.28 14.65
N GLY A 532 -24.82 -32.50 14.97
CA GLY A 532 -25.37 -33.74 14.46
C GLY A 532 -24.94 -34.09 13.04
N ARG A 533 -24.19 -33.22 12.35
CA ARG A 533 -23.68 -33.49 10.99
C ARG A 533 -22.39 -34.31 11.01
N ARG A 534 -22.14 -35.01 9.90
CA ARG A 534 -20.92 -35.79 9.70
C ARG A 534 -19.74 -34.89 9.34
N LEU A 535 -18.63 -35.05 10.06
CA LEU A 535 -17.38 -34.32 9.82
C LEU A 535 -16.54 -35.01 8.74
N PHE A 536 -16.21 -34.26 7.71
CA PHE A 536 -15.25 -34.62 6.68
C PHE A 536 -14.07 -33.68 6.70
N ILE A 537 -12.93 -34.16 6.20
CA ILE A 537 -11.74 -33.35 6.02
C ILE A 537 -11.29 -33.42 4.56
N GLU A 538 -10.95 -32.26 4.02
CA GLU A 538 -10.33 -32.11 2.71
C GLU A 538 -8.89 -31.64 2.90
N VAL A 539 -8.00 -32.22 2.11
CA VAL A 539 -6.62 -31.76 1.94
C VAL A 539 -6.41 -31.45 0.46
N ASN A 540 -5.97 -30.24 0.16
CA ASN A 540 -5.67 -29.81 -1.20
C ASN A 540 -4.46 -28.87 -1.27
N ALA A 541 -3.92 -28.69 -2.47
CA ALA A 541 -2.97 -27.62 -2.74
C ALA A 541 -3.74 -26.30 -2.82
N ALA A 542 -3.30 -25.28 -2.09
CA ALA A 542 -4.00 -24.00 -1.98
C ALA A 542 -3.56 -23.00 -3.05
N GLN A 543 -3.26 -23.47 -4.27
CA GLN A 543 -2.72 -22.63 -5.35
C GLN A 543 -3.02 -23.18 -6.76
N THR A 544 -2.70 -22.37 -7.78
CA THR A 544 -2.84 -22.70 -9.20
C THR A 544 -1.46 -22.72 -9.89
N GLY A 545 -1.00 -23.88 -10.39
CA GLY A 545 0.35 -24.00 -10.98
C GLY A 545 0.78 -25.43 -11.34
N ASN A 546 2.10 -25.65 -11.41
CA ASN A 546 2.77 -26.94 -11.70
C ASN A 546 3.62 -27.48 -10.51
N GLY A 547 3.26 -27.18 -9.27
CA GLY A 547 3.96 -27.66 -8.07
C GLY A 547 3.31 -28.90 -7.42
N PHE A 548 4.00 -29.43 -6.40
CA PHE A 548 3.61 -30.66 -5.72
C PHE A 548 4.04 -30.62 -4.24
N ALA A 549 3.08 -30.73 -3.32
CA ALA A 549 3.39 -30.80 -1.89
C ALA A 549 3.50 -32.25 -1.40
N ARG A 550 4.55 -32.55 -0.62
CA ARG A 550 4.69 -33.81 0.13
C ARG A 550 4.21 -33.62 1.54
N LEU A 551 3.25 -34.43 1.99
CA LEU A 551 2.76 -34.43 3.36
C LEU A 551 3.21 -35.68 4.13
N ASP A 552 3.48 -35.50 5.42
CA ASP A 552 3.80 -36.54 6.39
C ASP A 552 3.22 -36.20 7.79
N ASP A 553 3.16 -37.19 8.68
CA ASP A 553 2.75 -37.03 10.10
C ASP A 553 1.38 -36.34 10.32
N PHE A 554 0.42 -36.55 9.41
CA PHE A 554 -0.90 -35.93 9.48
C PHE A 554 -1.75 -36.45 10.65
N LYS A 555 -2.25 -35.55 11.48
CA LYS A 555 -3.15 -35.88 12.60
C LYS A 555 -4.28 -34.86 12.70
N LEU A 556 -5.51 -35.34 12.83
CA LEU A 556 -6.67 -34.55 13.23
C LEU A 556 -7.14 -35.05 14.59
N GLN A 557 -7.19 -34.14 15.55
CA GLN A 557 -7.56 -34.42 16.93
C GLN A 557 -8.78 -33.60 17.30
N ARG A 558 -9.76 -34.23 17.93
CA ARG A 558 -10.78 -33.56 18.73
C ARG A 558 -10.21 -33.32 20.12
N GLY A 559 -10.64 -32.22 20.74
CA GLY A 559 -10.29 -31.94 22.10
C GLY A 559 -11.20 -30.89 22.72
N ILE A 560 -10.85 -30.58 23.96
CA ILE A 560 -11.35 -29.44 24.70
C ILE A 560 -10.20 -28.48 24.97
N LEU A 561 -10.54 -27.21 25.17
CA LEU A 561 -9.61 -26.28 25.77
C LEU A 561 -9.70 -26.39 27.29
N GLY A 562 -8.56 -26.60 27.96
CA GLY A 562 -8.48 -26.39 29.40
C GLY A 562 -8.48 -24.90 29.76
N GLN A 563 -8.97 -24.53 30.95
CA GLN A 563 -8.71 -23.20 31.52
C GLN A 563 -7.22 -23.09 31.87
N GLY A 564 -6.54 -22.07 31.37
CA GLY A 564 -5.16 -21.79 31.72
C GLY A 564 -4.79 -20.35 31.41
N ASP A 565 -3.90 -19.79 32.24
CA ASP A 565 -3.35 -18.42 32.18
C ASP A 565 -2.35 -18.22 31.03
N GLN A 566 -2.48 -18.94 29.91
CA GLN A 566 -1.58 -18.74 28.77
C GLN A 566 -2.07 -17.55 27.94
N PRO A 567 -1.18 -16.64 27.52
CA PRO A 567 -1.56 -15.54 26.64
C PRO A 567 -2.22 -16.10 25.38
N SER A 568 -3.33 -15.48 24.98
CA SER A 568 -4.06 -15.83 23.77
C SER A 568 -3.08 -15.82 22.58
N PRO A 569 -2.87 -16.94 21.86
CA PRO A 569 -2.04 -16.90 20.66
C PRO A 569 -2.65 -15.89 19.68
N SER A 570 -1.79 -15.13 19.00
CA SER A 570 -2.23 -14.21 17.94
C SER A 570 -3.04 -14.97 16.91
N ALA A 571 -4.28 -14.53 16.63
CA ALA A 571 -4.99 -15.01 15.46
C ALA A 571 -4.29 -14.48 14.21
N PHE A 572 -3.87 -15.35 13.29
CA PHE A 572 -3.21 -14.94 12.04
C PHE A 572 -4.21 -14.99 10.88
N LEU A 573 -4.34 -13.89 10.13
CA LEU A 573 -5.26 -13.76 8.99
C LEU A 573 -4.62 -13.09 7.78
N ASN A 574 -4.70 -13.74 6.62
CA ASN A 574 -4.38 -13.12 5.34
C ASN A 574 -5.58 -12.29 4.84
N TRP A 575 -5.30 -11.17 4.17
CA TRP A 575 -6.36 -10.29 3.65
C TRP A 575 -7.20 -10.98 2.57
N SER A 576 -6.58 -11.81 1.73
CA SER A 576 -7.28 -12.55 0.67
C SER A 576 -8.14 -13.72 1.17
N GLN A 577 -8.05 -14.07 2.46
CA GLN A 577 -8.74 -15.25 3.00
C GLN A 577 -10.26 -15.06 2.98
N ASP A 578 -10.98 -16.09 2.54
CA ASP A 578 -12.44 -16.08 2.52
C ASP A 578 -13.02 -15.79 3.91
N SER A 579 -14.02 -14.90 3.98
CA SER A 579 -14.68 -14.49 5.22
C SER A 579 -13.75 -13.84 6.26
N ALA A 580 -12.55 -13.39 5.87
CA ALA A 580 -11.68 -12.62 6.74
C ALA A 580 -12.19 -11.19 6.98
N TRP A 581 -13.16 -10.74 6.19
CA TRP A 581 -13.75 -9.41 6.26
C TRP A 581 -15.25 -9.49 6.51
N ILE A 582 -15.80 -8.39 6.98
CA ILE A 582 -17.23 -8.18 7.15
C ILE A 582 -17.60 -6.94 6.34
N ASP A 583 -18.71 -7.04 5.61
CA ASP A 583 -19.39 -5.88 5.06
C ASP A 583 -19.99 -5.05 6.21
N PRO A 584 -19.52 -3.81 6.46
CA PRO A 584 -20.04 -2.99 7.56
C PRO A 584 -21.51 -2.61 7.41
N GLN A 585 -22.07 -2.66 6.20
CA GLN A 585 -23.48 -2.31 5.97
C GLN A 585 -24.41 -3.45 6.32
N THR A 586 -24.05 -4.68 5.94
CA THR A 586 -24.90 -5.87 6.14
C THR A 586 -24.48 -6.74 7.32
N ASN A 587 -23.29 -6.50 7.88
CA ASN A 587 -22.65 -7.31 8.90
C ASN A 587 -22.49 -8.79 8.49
N SER A 588 -22.36 -9.04 7.18
CA SER A 588 -22.17 -10.39 6.62
C SER A 588 -20.69 -10.66 6.33
N PRO A 589 -20.22 -11.92 6.48
CA PRO A 589 -18.87 -12.29 6.06
C PRO A 589 -18.63 -12.00 4.58
N ASP A 590 -17.42 -11.58 4.26
CA ASP A 590 -17.01 -11.15 2.93
C ASP A 590 -15.54 -11.50 2.64
N THR A 591 -15.17 -11.42 1.36
CA THR A 591 -13.80 -11.65 0.86
C THR A 591 -13.31 -10.38 0.17
N LEU A 592 -12.14 -9.88 0.59
CA LEU A 592 -11.44 -8.76 -0.06
C LEU A 592 -10.68 -9.28 -1.29
N LEU A 593 -10.89 -8.68 -2.45
CA LEU A 593 -10.32 -9.11 -3.73
C LEU A 593 -9.30 -8.08 -4.26
N SER A 594 -8.43 -8.49 -5.17
CA SER A 594 -7.54 -7.55 -5.91
C SER A 594 -8.30 -6.49 -6.71
N THR A 595 -9.56 -6.72 -7.05
CA THR A 595 -10.45 -5.73 -7.69
C THR A 595 -10.99 -4.68 -6.72
N ASP A 596 -10.88 -4.92 -5.41
CA ASP A 596 -11.25 -3.96 -4.35
C ASP A 596 -10.11 -2.99 -4.03
N SER A 597 -9.00 -3.08 -4.77
CA SER A 597 -7.98 -2.05 -4.79
C SER A 597 -8.38 -0.90 -5.72
N PHE A 598 -8.98 0.14 -5.16
CA PHE A 598 -9.42 1.34 -5.88
C PHE A 598 -9.35 2.58 -4.98
N PRO A 599 -9.40 3.80 -5.54
CA PRO A 599 -9.16 5.03 -4.79
C PRO A 599 -10.10 5.26 -3.61
N GLY A 600 -11.30 4.68 -3.59
CA GLY A 600 -12.29 4.80 -2.52
C GLY A 600 -12.35 3.61 -1.55
N CYS A 601 -11.37 2.69 -1.57
CA CYS A 601 -11.37 1.53 -0.68
C CYS A 601 -11.08 1.94 0.77
N ILE A 602 -11.85 1.38 1.71
CA ILE A 602 -11.70 1.63 3.16
C ILE A 602 -11.50 0.30 3.87
N LEU A 603 -10.42 0.18 4.63
CA LEU A 603 -10.12 -1.00 5.45
C LEU A 603 -10.14 -0.62 6.93
N GLU A 604 -10.90 -1.35 7.73
CA GLU A 604 -11.08 -1.12 9.15
C GLU A 604 -10.59 -2.32 9.98
N PHE A 605 -9.80 -2.04 11.01
CA PHE A 605 -9.17 -3.01 11.89
C PHE A 605 -9.67 -2.75 13.33
N PRO A 606 -10.57 -3.61 13.85
CA PRO A 606 -11.19 -3.40 15.15
C PRO A 606 -10.31 -3.92 16.30
N VAL A 607 -10.43 -3.33 17.50
CA VAL A 607 -9.91 -3.95 18.72
C VAL A 607 -10.59 -5.28 19.05
N THR A 608 -9.92 -6.08 19.85
CA THR A 608 -10.38 -7.38 20.35
C THR A 608 -10.24 -7.42 21.87
N GLN A 609 -11.25 -7.91 22.60
CA GLN A 609 -11.25 -7.83 24.07
C GLN A 609 -10.31 -8.83 24.75
N ASP A 610 -10.26 -10.06 24.21
CA ASP A 610 -9.68 -11.20 24.94
C ASP A 610 -8.43 -11.79 24.28
N PHE A 611 -8.02 -11.25 23.13
CA PHE A 611 -6.90 -11.80 22.36
C PHE A 611 -6.23 -10.73 21.49
N SER A 612 -5.00 -11.02 21.08
CA SER A 612 -4.27 -10.24 20.07
C SER A 612 -4.40 -10.88 18.70
N TYR A 613 -4.19 -10.13 17.62
CA TYR A 613 -4.18 -10.69 16.26
C TYR A 613 -3.06 -10.14 15.40
N GLU A 614 -2.71 -10.93 14.38
CA GLU A 614 -1.75 -10.64 13.34
C GLU A 614 -2.46 -10.75 12.00
N THR A 615 -2.19 -9.80 11.11
CA THR A 615 -2.74 -9.82 9.77
C THR A 615 -1.66 -9.51 8.75
N ASN A 616 -1.79 -10.13 7.59
CA ASN A 616 -0.83 -10.03 6.51
C ASN A 616 -1.56 -9.64 5.22
N ASN A 617 -1.24 -8.46 4.70
CA ASN A 617 -1.63 -8.04 3.36
C ASN A 617 -0.86 -8.85 2.32
N ASP A 618 -1.56 -9.77 1.68
CA ASP A 618 -1.10 -10.59 0.56
C ASP A 618 -1.70 -10.16 -0.77
N LEU A 619 -2.38 -9.01 -0.82
CA LEU A 619 -3.06 -8.51 -2.01
C LEU A 619 -2.23 -7.46 -2.75
N THR A 620 -2.40 -7.48 -4.07
CA THR A 620 -1.96 -6.46 -5.03
C THR A 620 -3.17 -6.00 -5.86
N ARG A 621 -3.02 -4.90 -6.61
CA ARG A 621 -3.92 -4.58 -7.72
C ARG A 621 -3.96 -5.74 -8.71
N ILE A 622 -5.06 -5.88 -9.45
CA ILE A 622 -5.17 -6.87 -10.55
C ILE A 622 -4.08 -6.73 -11.63
N SER A 623 -3.43 -5.56 -11.70
CA SER A 623 -2.29 -5.24 -12.55
C SER A 623 -0.93 -5.71 -11.98
N ASP A 624 -0.92 -6.39 -10.83
CA ASP A 624 0.24 -6.79 -10.02
C ASP A 624 1.06 -5.61 -9.46
N LEU A 625 0.41 -4.44 -9.32
CA LEU A 625 0.99 -3.28 -8.66
C LEU A 625 0.53 -3.16 -7.21
N THR A 626 1.18 -2.29 -6.43
CA THR A 626 0.85 -2.03 -5.02
C THR A 626 -0.65 -1.85 -4.77
N PHE A 627 -1.19 -2.51 -3.75
CA PHE A 627 -2.60 -2.39 -3.38
C PHE A 627 -2.93 -0.95 -2.95
N MET A 628 -4.00 -0.41 -3.50
CA MET A 628 -4.38 0.99 -3.38
C MET A 628 -5.69 1.13 -2.61
N LEU A 629 -5.74 2.12 -1.72
CA LEU A 629 -6.91 2.43 -0.90
C LEU A 629 -6.96 3.91 -0.50
N ASN A 630 -8.13 4.35 -0.03
CA ASN A 630 -8.31 5.68 0.56
C ASN A 630 -7.92 5.70 2.03
N SER A 631 -8.51 4.78 2.82
CA SER A 631 -8.49 4.91 4.27
C SER A 631 -8.19 3.60 4.99
N LEU A 632 -7.27 3.71 5.94
CA LEU A 632 -6.94 2.67 6.91
C LEU A 632 -7.43 3.11 8.29
N ARG A 633 -8.36 2.38 8.89
CA ARG A 633 -9.03 2.77 10.15
C ARG A 633 -8.72 1.77 11.25
N LEU A 634 -8.27 2.28 12.41
CA LEU A 634 -7.96 1.50 13.60
C LEU A 634 -8.98 1.88 14.68
N THR A 635 -9.95 1.02 14.96
CA THR A 635 -11.21 1.41 15.61
C THR A 635 -11.60 0.52 16.79
N GLY A 636 -12.66 0.95 17.50
CA GLY A 636 -13.32 0.17 18.54
C GLY A 636 -12.95 0.61 19.97
N PHE A 637 -13.48 -0.11 20.95
CA PHE A 637 -13.34 0.23 22.37
C PHE A 637 -12.85 -0.98 23.14
N PHE A 638 -11.70 -0.86 23.82
CA PHE A 638 -11.08 -1.93 24.59
C PHE A 638 -11.23 -1.69 26.10
N ASP A 639 -11.87 -2.63 26.78
CA ASP A 639 -12.00 -2.69 28.24
C ASP A 639 -11.48 -4.01 28.84
N GLY A 640 -10.76 -4.80 28.04
CA GLY A 640 -10.19 -6.07 28.43
C GLY A 640 -9.24 -5.98 29.63
N ALA A 641 -9.21 -7.04 30.42
CA ALA A 641 -8.46 -7.10 31.69
C ALA A 641 -6.93 -7.18 31.50
N SER A 642 -6.47 -7.63 30.33
CA SER A 642 -5.05 -7.86 30.00
C SER A 642 -4.69 -7.15 28.70
N PRO A 643 -3.53 -6.49 28.58
CA PRO A 643 -3.15 -5.80 27.35
C PRO A 643 -3.22 -6.67 26.11
N GLN A 644 -3.71 -6.10 25.01
CA GLN A 644 -3.86 -6.79 23.72
C GLN A 644 -3.27 -5.97 22.58
N SER A 645 -3.14 -6.58 21.40
CA SER A 645 -2.57 -5.92 20.25
C SER A 645 -3.06 -6.43 18.90
N ALA A 646 -2.93 -5.58 17.90
CA ALA A 646 -3.12 -5.90 16.49
C ALA A 646 -1.83 -5.59 15.72
N ASN A 647 -1.28 -6.57 15.00
CA ASN A 647 -0.11 -6.38 14.15
C ASN A 647 -0.51 -6.46 12.68
N LEU A 648 -0.39 -5.36 11.95
CA LEU A 648 -0.72 -5.26 10.53
C LEU A 648 0.60 -5.31 9.73
N SER A 649 0.77 -6.34 8.91
CA SER A 649 2.01 -6.62 8.17
C SER A 649 1.70 -7.00 6.72
N GLY A 650 2.73 -7.35 5.94
CA GLY A 650 2.61 -7.76 4.54
C GLY A 650 3.04 -6.66 3.56
N SER A 651 2.51 -6.73 2.35
CA SER A 651 2.86 -5.83 1.25
C SER A 651 2.53 -4.37 1.56
N GLU A 652 3.31 -3.46 0.98
CA GLU A 652 3.12 -2.01 1.04
C GLU A 652 1.74 -1.59 0.49
N LEU A 653 1.31 -0.38 0.89
CA LEU A 653 0.00 0.20 0.53
C LEU A 653 0.17 1.53 -0.17
N LEU A 654 -0.56 1.76 -1.26
CA LEU A 654 -0.65 3.03 -1.96
C LEU A 654 -1.87 3.81 -1.48
N LEU A 655 -1.65 4.96 -0.85
CA LEU A 655 -2.70 5.84 -0.32
C LEU A 655 -3.00 6.97 -1.30
N THR A 656 -4.27 7.13 -1.66
CA THR A 656 -4.77 8.15 -2.58
C THR A 656 -6.08 8.73 -2.10
N ASP A 657 -6.35 9.98 -2.47
CA ASP A 657 -7.68 10.57 -2.40
C ASP A 657 -8.70 9.70 -3.16
N ASP A 658 -9.94 9.71 -2.70
CA ASP A 658 -11.03 9.04 -3.41
C ASP A 658 -11.49 9.85 -4.64
N LEU A 659 -12.45 9.29 -5.38
CA LEU A 659 -12.98 9.91 -6.60
C LEU A 659 -13.78 11.20 -6.33
N ASP A 660 -14.21 11.43 -5.08
CA ASP A 660 -14.90 12.63 -4.62
C ASP A 660 -13.93 13.65 -3.96
N SER A 661 -12.62 13.43 -4.10
CA SER A 661 -11.53 14.24 -3.54
C SER A 661 -11.48 14.23 -2.00
N ALA A 662 -11.99 13.19 -1.34
CA ALA A 662 -11.75 12.98 0.09
C ALA A 662 -10.30 12.53 0.30
N PRO A 663 -9.55 13.17 1.22
CA PRO A 663 -8.13 12.92 1.37
C PRO A 663 -7.83 11.51 1.86
N ALA A 664 -6.68 10.97 1.44
CA ALA A 664 -6.20 9.72 1.99
C ALA A 664 -6.02 9.81 3.52
N ASN A 665 -6.45 8.78 4.26
CA ASN A 665 -6.60 8.90 5.72
C ASN A 665 -6.15 7.66 6.52
N LEU A 666 -5.31 7.88 7.54
CA LEU A 666 -5.00 6.93 8.62
C LEU A 666 -5.77 7.34 9.89
N ALA A 667 -6.86 6.62 10.20
CA ALA A 667 -7.72 6.95 11.34
C ALA A 667 -7.32 6.18 12.62
N LEU A 668 -6.95 6.91 13.67
CA LEU A 668 -6.52 6.40 14.98
C LEU A 668 -7.65 6.58 16.00
N GLU A 669 -8.70 5.77 15.90
CA GLU A 669 -9.98 5.98 16.62
C GLU A 669 -10.17 5.03 17.80
N ALA A 670 -9.36 3.98 17.92
CA ALA A 670 -9.49 2.98 18.97
C ALA A 670 -9.25 3.53 20.39
N MET A 671 -10.15 3.18 21.30
CA MET A 671 -10.12 3.57 22.72
C MET A 671 -9.58 2.43 23.59
N GLY A 672 -8.81 2.76 24.62
CA GLY A 672 -8.29 1.82 25.61
C GLY A 672 -6.76 1.75 25.58
N PRO A 673 -6.04 2.36 26.54
CA PRO A 673 -4.58 2.51 26.50
C PRO A 673 -3.80 1.19 26.68
N ALA A 674 -4.49 0.12 27.08
CA ALA A 674 -3.92 -1.22 27.16
C ALA A 674 -4.04 -2.00 25.83
N TYR A 675 -4.59 -1.41 24.77
CA TYR A 675 -4.57 -1.98 23.42
C TYR A 675 -3.52 -1.28 22.55
N SER A 676 -2.79 -2.06 21.75
CA SER A 676 -1.74 -1.54 20.86
C SER A 676 -1.93 -1.96 19.40
N PHE A 677 -1.91 -1.02 18.47
CA PHE A 677 -1.82 -1.29 17.04
C PHE A 677 -0.39 -1.10 16.54
N PHE A 678 0.14 -2.09 15.84
CA PHE A 678 1.45 -2.07 15.19
C PHE A 678 1.26 -2.13 13.66
N LEU A 679 1.39 -0.99 12.98
CA LEU A 679 1.36 -0.90 11.52
C LEU A 679 2.78 -1.06 10.97
N LYS A 680 3.09 -2.26 10.47
CA LYS A 680 4.41 -2.66 9.96
C LYS A 680 4.54 -2.52 8.45
N GLN A 681 3.44 -2.25 7.75
CA GLN A 681 3.42 -2.06 6.31
C GLN A 681 3.96 -0.68 5.92
N ASP A 682 4.74 -0.63 4.85
CA ASP A 682 5.15 0.63 4.25
C ASP A 682 3.94 1.32 3.60
N LEU A 683 3.88 2.63 3.73
CA LEU A 683 2.83 3.48 3.17
C LEU A 683 3.44 4.34 2.06
N ILE A 684 2.95 4.18 0.84
CA ILE A 684 3.31 5.01 -0.32
C ILE A 684 2.21 6.03 -0.52
N LEU A 685 2.57 7.31 -0.49
CA LEU A 685 1.63 8.42 -0.68
C LEU A 685 1.56 8.82 -2.14
N TYR A 686 0.41 8.62 -2.78
CA TYR A 686 0.12 9.24 -4.07
C TYR A 686 -0.34 10.69 -3.88
N HIS A 687 -1.22 10.90 -2.89
CA HIS A 687 -1.72 12.21 -2.45
C HIS A 687 -1.29 12.51 -1.00
N ASP A 688 -1.65 13.69 -0.49
CA ASP A 688 -1.39 14.09 0.91
C ASP A 688 -2.06 13.10 1.88
N LEU A 689 -1.44 12.85 3.04
CA LEU A 689 -1.99 11.96 4.07
C LEU A 689 -2.52 12.74 5.26
N GLU A 690 -3.78 12.50 5.60
CA GLU A 690 -4.36 12.89 6.88
C GLU A 690 -4.22 11.75 7.90
N ILE A 691 -3.73 12.07 9.09
CA ILE A 691 -3.71 11.18 10.25
C ILE A 691 -4.70 11.76 11.25
N THR A 692 -5.77 11.04 11.54
CA THR A 692 -6.92 11.57 12.28
C THR A 692 -7.23 10.71 13.52
N GLY A 693 -8.21 11.12 14.32
CA GLY A 693 -8.77 10.31 15.39
C GLY A 693 -8.43 10.76 16.81
N ASN A 694 -9.30 10.38 17.74
CA ASN A 694 -9.24 10.74 19.16
C ASN A 694 -9.02 9.53 20.07
N GLY A 695 -8.56 8.41 19.49
CA GLY A 695 -8.33 7.16 20.20
C GLY A 695 -7.29 7.30 21.31
N SER A 696 -7.44 6.50 22.36
CA SER A 696 -6.51 6.42 23.50
C SER A 696 -5.69 5.14 23.53
N ALA A 697 -5.88 4.22 22.57
CA ALA A 697 -5.01 3.08 22.35
C ALA A 697 -3.60 3.54 21.93
N ALA A 698 -2.62 2.63 22.05
CA ALA A 698 -1.27 2.89 21.58
C ALA A 698 -1.17 2.60 20.08
N PHE A 699 -0.84 3.60 19.26
CA PHE A 699 -0.66 3.45 17.82
C PHE A 699 0.83 3.55 17.47
N VAL A 700 1.36 2.53 16.80
CA VAL A 700 2.77 2.41 16.45
C VAL A 700 2.92 2.17 14.96
N LEU A 701 3.58 3.10 14.26
CA LEU A 701 3.97 2.97 12.86
C LEU A 701 5.43 2.49 12.78
N GLU A 702 5.61 1.23 12.40
CA GLU A 702 6.91 0.60 12.13
C GLU A 702 7.28 0.62 10.65
N GLY A 703 6.29 0.68 9.75
CA GLY A 703 6.52 0.85 8.32
C GLY A 703 7.05 2.23 7.96
N GLN A 704 7.72 2.34 6.82
CA GLN A 704 8.21 3.58 6.26
C GLN A 704 7.09 4.29 5.48
N ILE A 705 6.94 5.61 5.71
CA ILE A 705 6.16 6.47 4.80
C ILE A 705 7.08 6.92 3.67
N SER A 706 6.66 6.74 2.43
CA SER A 706 7.32 7.22 1.22
C SER A 706 6.32 7.92 0.32
N GLU A 707 6.77 8.55 -0.75
CA GLU A 707 5.92 9.33 -1.66
C GLU A 707 6.12 8.87 -3.09
N TYR A 708 5.02 8.67 -3.81
CA TYR A 708 4.98 8.31 -5.22
C TYR A 708 5.34 9.54 -6.07
N HIS A 709 4.71 10.67 -5.76
CA HIS A 709 5.01 11.97 -6.32
C HIS A 709 5.53 12.91 -5.23
N LYS A 710 6.45 13.81 -5.60
CA LYS A 710 7.05 14.76 -4.64
C LYS A 710 6.58 16.19 -4.93
N PRO A 711 6.30 17.01 -3.91
CA PRO A 711 6.21 16.67 -2.49
C PRO A 711 4.78 16.28 -2.05
N THR A 712 4.64 15.31 -1.15
CA THR A 712 3.39 15.04 -0.41
C THR A 712 3.47 15.58 1.02
N LYS A 713 2.32 15.98 1.60
CA LYS A 713 2.20 16.49 2.97
C LYS A 713 1.67 15.44 3.92
N LEU A 714 2.07 15.57 5.18
CA LEU A 714 1.51 14.83 6.31
C LEU A 714 0.79 15.78 7.24
N THR A 715 -0.48 15.49 7.57
CA THR A 715 -1.27 16.31 8.50
C THR A 715 -1.82 15.44 9.62
N LYS A 716 -1.42 15.70 10.88
CA LYS A 716 -1.98 15.05 12.08
C LYS A 716 -3.02 15.95 12.74
N SER A 717 -4.23 15.43 12.92
CA SER A 717 -5.31 16.05 13.68
C SER A 717 -5.96 15.05 14.64
N GLY A 718 -6.80 15.54 15.55
CA GLY A 718 -7.39 14.75 16.63
C GLY A 718 -6.42 14.44 17.77
N THR A 719 -6.96 14.03 18.92
CA THR A 719 -6.23 13.95 20.19
C THR A 719 -5.37 12.69 20.37
N SER A 720 -5.40 11.75 19.43
CA SER A 720 -4.60 10.52 19.50
C SER A 720 -3.09 10.77 19.44
N SER A 721 -2.33 9.86 20.04
CA SER A 721 -0.87 9.80 19.94
C SER A 721 -0.42 8.76 18.91
N LEU A 722 0.60 9.07 18.10
CA LEU A 722 1.21 8.15 17.14
C LEU A 722 2.72 8.04 17.37
N LEU A 723 3.21 6.84 17.65
CA LEU A 723 4.65 6.54 17.71
C LEU A 723 5.17 6.12 16.34
N ILE A 724 6.14 6.86 15.81
CA ILE A 724 6.85 6.55 14.57
C ILE A 724 8.18 5.88 14.93
N LYS A 725 8.44 4.70 14.34
CA LYS A 725 9.67 3.93 14.54
C LYS A 725 10.57 3.84 13.32
N SER A 726 10.10 4.29 12.16
CA SER A 726 10.86 4.32 10.90
C SER A 726 10.92 5.73 10.31
N SER A 727 12.09 6.12 9.82
CA SER A 727 12.30 7.44 9.21
C SER A 727 11.46 7.59 7.94
N PRO A 728 10.51 8.55 7.87
CA PRO A 728 9.77 8.87 6.66
C PRO A 728 10.72 9.36 5.55
N LYS A 729 10.45 8.95 4.31
CA LYS A 729 11.10 9.40 3.06
C LYS A 729 10.16 10.29 2.22
N HIS A 730 9.43 11.19 2.87
CA HIS A 730 8.63 12.22 2.19
C HIS A 730 9.36 13.57 2.21
N THR A 731 9.05 14.45 1.26
CA THR A 731 9.75 15.74 1.12
C THR A 731 8.88 16.95 1.44
N GLY A 732 7.55 16.81 1.49
CA GLY A 732 6.67 17.90 1.91
C GLY A 732 6.59 18.06 3.44
N PRO A 733 5.95 19.14 3.93
CA PRO A 733 5.87 19.43 5.36
C PRO A 733 5.05 18.41 6.14
N THR A 734 5.43 18.19 7.40
CA THR A 734 4.61 17.52 8.42
C THR A 734 3.95 18.56 9.33
N SER A 735 2.63 18.65 9.30
CA SER A 735 1.84 19.56 10.13
C SER A 735 1.12 18.79 11.23
N ILE A 736 1.31 19.18 12.49
CA ILE A 736 0.62 18.61 13.66
C ILE A 736 -0.33 19.68 14.21
N HIS A 737 -1.64 19.46 14.07
CA HIS A 737 -2.66 20.39 14.52
C HIS A 737 -3.14 20.09 15.95
N GLU A 738 -3.25 18.81 16.31
CA GLU A 738 -3.70 18.34 17.62
C GLU A 738 -3.14 16.93 17.88
N GLY A 739 -3.14 16.52 19.16
CA GLY A 739 -2.61 15.22 19.57
C GLY A 739 -1.09 15.20 19.59
N GLU A 740 -0.51 14.02 19.45
CA GLU A 740 0.93 13.81 19.66
C GLU A 740 1.55 12.95 18.55
N ILE A 741 2.72 13.37 18.06
CA ILE A 741 3.63 12.49 17.31
C ILE A 741 4.85 12.21 18.19
N ILE A 742 5.15 10.94 18.40
CA ILE A 742 6.29 10.45 19.18
C ILE A 742 7.32 9.89 18.21
N LEU A 743 8.57 10.34 18.28
CA LEU A 743 9.66 9.82 17.43
C LEU A 743 10.56 8.87 18.22
N ALA A 744 10.79 7.66 17.71
CA ALA A 744 11.79 6.77 18.27
C ALA A 744 13.23 7.28 18.00
N GLU A 745 14.21 6.79 18.77
CA GLU A 745 15.60 7.28 18.79
C GLU A 745 16.27 7.37 17.42
N ASN A 746 16.03 6.39 16.55
CA ASN A 746 16.66 6.30 15.22
C ASN A 746 15.81 6.92 14.10
N VAL A 747 14.74 7.64 14.44
CA VAL A 747 13.86 8.27 13.46
C VAL A 747 14.35 9.66 13.13
N THR A 748 14.48 9.95 11.83
CA THR A 748 14.83 11.26 11.31
C THR A 748 13.69 11.83 10.46
N LEU A 749 13.20 13.01 10.81
CA LEU A 749 12.34 13.83 9.96
C LEU A 749 13.21 14.85 9.21
N SER A 750 13.16 14.79 7.88
CA SER A 750 14.00 15.64 7.01
C SER A 750 13.26 16.82 6.37
N SER A 751 11.94 16.82 6.42
CA SER A 751 11.08 17.91 5.97
C SER A 751 10.80 18.91 7.09
N GLU A 752 10.22 20.07 6.74
CA GLU A 752 9.74 21.04 7.71
C GLU A 752 8.67 20.42 8.61
N VAL A 753 8.73 20.71 9.91
CA VAL A 753 7.72 20.31 10.88
C VAL A 753 7.04 21.55 11.45
N ILE A 754 5.70 21.57 11.40
CA ILE A 754 4.86 22.68 11.87
C ILE A 754 3.96 22.16 12.99
N ILE A 755 4.11 22.71 14.20
CA ILE A 755 3.33 22.27 15.38
C ILE A 755 2.37 23.36 15.87
N SER A 756 1.08 23.06 15.86
CA SER A 756 0.03 23.98 16.35
C SER A 756 -0.05 23.98 17.87
N GLU A 757 -0.72 24.97 18.46
CA GLU A 757 -0.75 25.21 19.91
C GLU A 757 -1.18 23.99 20.76
N LYS A 758 -2.08 23.16 20.24
CA LYS A 758 -2.61 21.96 20.91
C LYS A 758 -1.84 20.68 20.62
N ALA A 759 -0.81 20.75 19.79
CA ALA A 759 -0.04 19.61 19.34
C ALA A 759 1.19 19.39 20.23
N ILE A 760 1.60 18.13 20.31
CA ILE A 760 2.81 17.69 21.00
C ILE A 760 3.70 16.96 19.99
N LEU A 761 4.98 17.31 19.95
CA LEU A 761 6.02 16.51 19.31
C LEU A 761 6.95 15.99 20.40
N SER A 762 7.08 14.67 20.50
CA SER A 762 7.82 14.03 21.58
C SER A 762 8.73 12.88 21.13
N GLY A 763 9.40 12.26 22.09
CA GLY A 763 10.37 11.17 21.87
C GLY A 763 11.83 11.63 21.71
N SER A 764 12.65 10.80 21.07
CA SER A 764 14.11 10.91 21.02
C SER A 764 14.69 10.93 19.60
N GLY A 765 13.86 11.24 18.59
CA GLY A 765 14.29 11.29 17.19
C GLY A 765 15.13 12.53 16.83
N THR A 766 15.37 12.69 15.53
CA THR A 766 16.11 13.81 14.95
C THR A 766 15.25 14.58 13.94
N LEU A 767 15.26 15.91 14.03
CA LEU A 767 14.73 16.83 13.02
C LEU A 767 15.91 17.53 12.36
N THR A 768 16.16 17.23 11.07
CA THR A 768 17.28 17.83 10.33
C THR A 768 16.92 19.13 9.63
N ASN A 769 15.66 19.57 9.73
CA ASN A 769 15.14 20.80 9.13
C ASN A 769 14.55 21.73 10.20
N SER A 770 13.90 22.83 9.77
CA SER A 770 13.26 23.77 10.69
C SER A 770 12.03 23.18 11.37
N LEU A 771 11.92 23.42 12.68
CA LEU A 771 10.71 23.28 13.45
C LEU A 771 10.09 24.65 13.71
N SER A 772 8.82 24.82 13.37
CA SER A 772 8.07 26.07 13.59
C SER A 772 6.72 25.82 14.27
N GLY A 773 6.12 26.88 14.81
CA GLY A 773 4.78 26.82 15.39
C GLY A 773 4.73 27.02 16.91
N ALA A 774 3.54 26.82 17.48
CA ALA A 774 3.21 27.15 18.88
C ALA A 774 3.00 25.94 19.80
N GLY A 775 3.20 24.72 19.28
CA GLY A 775 3.01 23.49 20.02
C GLY A 775 4.07 23.22 21.08
N THR A 776 3.88 22.10 21.77
CA THR A 776 4.77 21.62 22.82
C THR A 776 5.80 20.64 22.26
N ILE A 777 7.07 20.89 22.55
CA ILE A 777 8.13 19.89 22.40
C ILE A 777 8.29 19.18 23.73
N SER A 778 8.33 17.84 23.73
CA SER A 778 8.55 17.03 24.93
C SER A 778 9.57 15.92 24.63
N PRO A 779 10.87 16.12 24.86
CA PRO A 779 11.91 15.10 24.60
C PRO A 779 11.72 13.85 25.49
N GLY A 780 10.80 12.94 25.16
CA GLY A 780 10.02 12.13 26.12
C GLY A 780 10.75 11.19 27.12
N GLN A 781 9.94 10.51 27.93
CA GLN A 781 10.35 9.84 29.20
C GLN A 781 11.66 9.02 29.12
N GLY A 782 12.70 9.53 29.77
CA GLY A 782 13.95 8.80 30.05
C GLY A 782 15.20 9.49 29.52
N ILE A 783 16.31 8.75 29.32
CA ILE A 783 17.60 9.26 28.79
C ILE A 783 17.50 9.65 27.28
N GLY A 784 16.29 9.95 26.79
CA GLY A 784 16.03 10.28 25.40
C GLY A 784 16.59 11.65 25.03
N THR A 785 17.23 11.75 23.87
CA THR A 785 17.70 13.03 23.32
C THR A 785 16.95 13.37 22.05
N LEU A 786 16.09 14.39 22.10
CA LEU A 786 15.49 14.94 20.88
C LEU A 786 16.50 15.89 20.23
N THR A 787 16.88 15.62 18.99
CA THR A 787 17.84 16.46 18.26
C THR A 787 17.11 17.30 17.21
N ILE A 788 17.35 18.62 17.19
CA ILE A 788 16.71 19.53 16.24
C ILE A 788 17.78 20.45 15.63
N GLN A 789 17.76 20.64 14.31
CA GLN A 789 18.71 21.56 13.68
C GLN A 789 18.45 23.00 14.13
N ASN A 790 17.29 23.57 13.78
CA ASN A 790 16.91 24.92 14.18
C ASN A 790 15.61 24.84 14.98
N ALA A 791 15.60 25.40 16.19
CA ALA A 791 14.50 25.28 17.12
C ALA A 791 14.12 26.65 17.70
N SER A 792 12.84 27.02 17.59
CA SER A 792 12.25 28.15 18.32
C SER A 792 10.96 27.67 19.02
N PRO A 793 11.08 26.76 20.01
CA PRO A 793 9.90 26.21 20.68
C PRO A 793 9.12 27.30 21.39
N LYS A 794 7.79 27.32 21.24
CA LYS A 794 6.95 28.15 22.11
C LYS A 794 6.70 27.47 23.45
N ARG A 795 6.61 26.15 23.48
CA ARG A 795 6.44 25.37 24.71
C ARG A 795 7.43 24.21 24.75
N LEU A 796 8.11 24.06 25.87
CA LEU A 796 9.00 22.93 26.15
C LEU A 796 8.51 22.23 27.43
N HIS A 797 8.30 20.93 27.36
CA HIS A 797 8.04 20.07 28.50
C HIS A 797 9.24 19.16 28.73
N LEU A 798 9.66 18.98 29.98
CA LEU A 798 10.77 18.12 30.36
C LEU A 798 10.38 17.23 31.52
N GLU A 799 10.59 15.93 31.39
CA GLU A 799 10.44 14.97 32.46
C GLU A 799 11.77 14.65 33.14
N ILE A 800 11.72 14.49 34.46
CA ILE A 800 12.86 14.08 35.29
C ILE A 800 12.39 12.99 36.24
N ASP A 801 12.95 11.79 36.13
CA ASP A 801 12.66 10.68 37.04
C ASP A 801 13.97 10.04 37.53
N GLY A 802 14.22 10.13 38.84
CA GLY A 802 15.45 9.62 39.42
C GLY A 802 16.67 10.32 38.83
N ASN A 803 17.52 9.56 38.16
CA ASN A 803 18.70 10.05 37.45
C ASN A 803 18.49 10.28 35.95
N GLN A 804 17.27 10.04 35.44
CA GLN A 804 16.93 10.23 34.04
C GLN A 804 16.30 11.60 33.83
N VAL A 805 16.68 12.25 32.73
CA VAL A 805 16.20 13.59 32.38
C VAL A 805 16.03 13.68 30.87
N ASP A 806 14.89 14.20 30.46
CA ASP A 806 14.61 14.59 29.09
C ASP A 806 15.67 15.60 28.60
N HIS A 807 16.21 15.36 27.42
CA HIS A 807 17.31 16.18 26.89
C HIS A 807 17.02 16.69 25.47
N LEU A 808 17.10 18.01 25.28
CA LEU A 808 16.98 18.64 23.96
C LEU A 808 18.36 19.02 23.43
N VAL A 809 18.71 18.57 22.23
CA VAL A 809 19.92 18.98 21.50
C VAL A 809 19.54 19.88 20.33
N SER A 810 20.13 21.07 20.27
CA SER A 810 20.08 21.92 19.08
C SER A 810 21.43 21.97 18.37
N THR A 811 21.48 21.53 17.12
CA THR A 811 22.72 21.53 16.31
C THR A 811 22.93 22.81 15.49
N GLY A 812 21.95 23.71 15.48
CA GLY A 812 21.98 25.02 14.82
C GLY A 812 21.64 26.15 15.79
N ILE A 813 20.63 26.95 15.46
CA ILE A 813 20.14 28.05 16.30
C ILE A 813 19.00 27.55 17.20
N LEU A 814 19.15 27.76 18.50
CA LEU A 814 18.11 27.61 19.51
C LEU A 814 17.66 28.99 20.00
N ASP A 815 16.41 29.37 19.76
CA ASP A 815 15.81 30.61 20.27
C ASP A 815 14.81 30.31 21.37
N LEU A 816 15.14 30.70 22.61
CA LEU A 816 14.30 30.50 23.79
C LEU A 816 13.57 31.78 24.25
N SER A 817 13.68 32.87 23.50
CA SER A 817 13.18 34.20 23.88
C SER A 817 11.67 34.22 24.17
N SER A 818 10.91 33.29 23.60
CA SER A 818 9.45 33.19 23.73
C SER A 818 8.98 31.80 24.20
N THR A 819 9.89 30.99 24.73
CA THR A 819 9.59 29.63 25.21
C THR A 819 9.05 29.65 26.63
N THR A 820 7.90 29.01 26.85
CA THR A 820 7.42 28.64 28.19
C THR A 820 7.86 27.22 28.53
N LEU A 821 8.44 27.04 29.72
CA LEU A 821 8.94 25.75 30.19
C LEU A 821 7.98 25.12 31.21
N SER A 822 7.75 23.82 31.09
CA SER A 822 7.01 23.00 32.05
C SER A 822 7.77 21.69 32.32
N TRP A 823 7.46 21.02 33.43
CA TRP A 823 8.11 19.76 33.78
C TRP A 823 7.21 18.84 34.61
N SER A 824 7.52 17.54 34.53
CA SER A 824 7.10 16.50 35.46
C SER A 824 8.34 16.01 36.21
N THR A 825 8.25 15.83 37.53
CA THR A 825 9.40 15.37 38.32
C THR A 825 9.00 14.25 39.28
N GLN A 826 9.77 13.17 39.29
CA GLN A 826 9.68 12.09 40.25
C GLN A 826 11.07 11.82 40.85
N ASN A 827 11.18 11.76 42.18
CA ASN A 827 12.39 11.33 42.89
C ASN A 827 13.73 11.96 42.44
N LEU A 828 13.87 13.29 42.41
CA LEU A 828 15.12 13.95 42.00
C LEU A 828 16.34 13.49 42.85
N THR A 829 17.28 12.75 42.26
CA THR A 829 18.49 12.21 42.91
C THR A 829 19.79 12.94 42.58
N GLU A 830 19.89 13.60 41.43
CA GLU A 830 21.17 14.12 40.92
C GLU A 830 21.46 15.55 41.35
N VAL A 831 22.74 15.89 41.51
CA VAL A 831 23.15 17.28 41.81
C VAL A 831 23.02 18.18 40.58
N VAL A 832 23.12 17.60 39.38
CA VAL A 832 23.04 18.31 38.10
C VAL A 832 22.27 17.47 37.08
N TYR A 833 21.28 18.09 36.44
CA TYR A 833 20.55 17.54 35.30
C TYR A 833 20.77 18.40 34.06
N PRO A 834 21.61 17.98 33.09
CA PRO A 834 21.72 18.63 31.80
C PRO A 834 20.42 18.44 31.02
N ILE A 835 19.73 19.53 30.68
CA ILE A 835 18.42 19.49 30.02
C ILE A 835 18.46 19.95 28.57
N ILE A 836 19.43 20.81 28.22
CA ILE A 836 19.59 21.31 26.85
C ILE A 836 21.08 21.35 26.51
N THR A 837 21.43 20.88 25.32
CA THR A 837 22.72 21.17 24.67
C THR A 837 22.46 21.99 23.40
N TYR A 838 23.23 23.05 23.18
CA TYR A 838 23.03 23.94 22.03
C TYR A 838 24.35 24.31 21.35
N ASN A 839 24.30 24.56 20.05
CA ASN A 839 25.42 25.16 19.31
C ASN A 839 25.40 26.69 19.35
N SER A 840 24.24 27.29 19.11
CA SER A 840 24.02 28.75 19.22
C SER A 840 22.71 29.01 19.97
N LEU A 841 22.74 29.89 20.97
CA LEU A 841 21.58 30.23 21.80
C LEU A 841 21.20 31.71 21.62
N ILE A 842 19.93 31.96 21.35
CA ILE A 842 19.32 33.29 21.37
C ILE A 842 18.44 33.37 22.64
N ASP A 843 18.92 34.15 23.62
CA ASP A 843 18.33 34.36 24.95
C ASP A 843 18.10 33.09 25.79
N GLY A 844 17.98 33.26 27.11
CA GLY A 844 17.46 32.22 28.01
C GLY A 844 15.93 32.28 28.12
N PHE A 845 15.34 31.39 28.92
CA PHE A 845 13.90 31.46 29.21
C PHE A 845 13.57 32.83 29.82
N ARG A 846 12.75 33.64 29.14
CA ARG A 846 12.40 35.00 29.61
C ARG A 846 11.39 35.01 30.75
N ASN A 847 10.61 33.95 30.90
CA ASN A 847 9.61 33.81 31.97
C ASN A 847 9.41 32.32 32.33
N PRO A 848 10.47 31.61 32.77
CA PRO A 848 10.33 30.20 33.12
C PRO A 848 9.37 30.08 34.31
N ASN A 849 8.61 29.00 34.38
CA ASN A 849 8.05 28.58 35.66
C ASN A 849 9.20 28.45 36.70
N LEU A 850 8.89 28.41 38.00
CA LEU A 850 9.94 28.19 39.02
C LEU A 850 10.51 26.78 38.87
N PRO A 851 11.84 26.58 38.72
CA PRO A 851 12.43 25.24 38.61
C PRO A 851 11.97 24.32 39.76
N PRO A 852 12.08 22.98 39.61
CA PRO A 852 11.72 22.05 40.67
C PRO A 852 12.32 22.47 42.02
N ALA A 853 11.54 22.31 43.10
CA ALA A 853 11.94 22.77 44.42
C ALA A 853 13.34 22.24 44.79
N GLY A 854 14.25 23.14 45.15
CA GLY A 854 15.63 22.78 45.46
C GLY A 854 16.59 22.80 44.26
N TYR A 855 16.21 23.33 43.10
CA TYR A 855 17.06 23.48 41.91
C TYR A 855 17.03 24.90 41.33
N VAL A 856 18.08 25.29 40.61
CA VAL A 856 18.21 26.54 39.83
C VAL A 856 18.75 26.24 38.43
N PHE A 857 18.50 27.13 37.47
CA PHE A 857 19.06 27.02 36.12
C PHE A 857 20.50 27.54 36.06
N ASP A 858 21.41 26.73 35.50
CA ASP A 858 22.70 27.17 34.98
C ASP A 858 22.64 27.20 33.45
N TYR A 859 22.55 28.40 32.89
CA TYR A 859 22.44 28.64 31.44
C TYR A 859 23.76 28.51 30.68
N ASN A 860 24.88 28.34 31.38
CA ASN A 860 26.22 28.25 30.77
C ASN A 860 26.97 27.01 31.28
N TYR A 861 26.25 25.98 31.70
CA TYR A 861 26.82 24.74 32.19
C TYR A 861 27.71 24.12 31.10
N GLN A 862 29.00 23.90 31.42
CA GLN A 862 30.01 23.40 30.47
C GLN A 862 30.15 24.23 29.16
N GLY A 863 29.69 25.49 29.15
CA GLY A 863 29.86 26.45 28.05
C GLY A 863 28.84 26.35 26.91
N ASN A 864 28.12 25.23 26.79
CA ASN A 864 27.14 25.02 25.70
C ASN A 864 25.91 24.20 26.13
N LYS A 865 25.61 24.17 27.44
CA LYS A 865 24.46 23.45 27.99
C LYS A 865 23.67 24.32 28.96
N ILE A 866 22.38 24.04 29.05
CA ILE A 866 21.51 24.50 30.14
C ILE A 866 21.28 23.31 31.06
N ALA A 867 21.50 23.48 32.36
CA ALA A 867 21.29 22.44 33.36
C ALA A 867 20.45 22.94 34.53
N LEU A 868 19.73 22.02 35.18
CA LEU A 868 19.22 22.22 36.53
C LEU A 868 20.29 21.80 37.53
N VAL A 869 20.64 22.68 38.44
CA VAL A 869 21.66 22.45 39.48
C VAL A 869 21.00 22.59 40.84
N ARG A 870 21.25 21.64 41.75
CA ARG A 870 20.68 21.67 43.09
C ARG A 870 21.07 22.97 43.80
N SER A 871 20.08 23.69 44.33
CA SER A 871 20.20 25.01 44.95
C SER A 871 20.83 24.96 46.35
N GLU A 872 20.96 23.78 46.95
CA GLU A 872 21.62 23.58 48.23
C GLU A 872 23.14 23.68 48.04
N ASN A 873 23.82 24.43 48.90
CA ASN A 873 25.28 24.53 48.87
C ASN A 873 25.87 23.11 48.99
N SER A 874 26.59 22.65 47.95
CA SER A 874 27.15 21.30 47.88
C SER A 874 28.02 20.98 49.10
N TYR A 875 28.70 22.00 49.61
CA TYR A 875 29.47 21.92 50.85
C TYR A 875 28.58 21.68 52.09
N GLN A 876 27.38 22.26 52.13
CA GLN A 876 26.43 22.11 53.23
C GLN A 876 25.78 20.72 53.24
N VAL A 877 25.48 20.15 52.07
CA VAL A 877 25.03 18.75 51.94
C VAL A 877 26.12 17.80 52.39
N TRP A 878 27.36 18.00 51.90
CA TRP A 878 28.50 17.19 52.28
C TRP A 878 28.79 17.29 53.79
N SER A 879 28.84 18.50 54.34
CA SER A 879 29.19 18.69 55.75
C SER A 879 28.07 18.18 56.66
N GLN A 880 26.81 18.54 56.40
CA GLN A 880 25.72 18.26 57.33
C GLN A 880 25.07 16.89 57.15
N GLN A 881 24.92 16.43 55.91
CA GLN A 881 24.18 15.21 55.60
C GLN A 881 25.11 14.02 55.39
N THR A 882 26.20 14.20 54.64
CA THR A 882 27.13 13.10 54.32
C THR A 882 28.07 12.78 55.48
N HIS A 883 28.62 13.80 56.14
CA HIS A 883 29.58 13.63 57.25
C HIS A 883 29.01 13.98 58.64
N ALA A 884 27.70 14.24 58.72
CA ALA A 884 26.98 14.51 59.97
C ALA A 884 27.55 15.66 60.83
N LEU A 885 28.29 16.59 60.23
CA LEU A 885 28.82 17.77 60.91
C LEU A 885 27.68 18.76 61.18
N SER A 886 27.70 19.44 62.32
CA SER A 886 26.66 20.41 62.66
C SER A 886 27.22 21.64 63.36
N GLY A 887 26.45 22.73 63.36
CA GLY A 887 26.86 23.99 63.99
C GLY A 887 28.13 24.58 63.36
N ALA A 888 29.02 25.14 64.18
CA ALA A 888 30.28 25.75 63.72
C ALA A 888 31.22 24.75 63.04
N ASN A 889 31.15 23.47 63.41
CA ASN A 889 31.96 22.40 62.82
C ASN A 889 31.53 22.06 61.39
N ALA A 890 30.37 22.51 60.94
CA ALA A 890 29.90 22.33 59.57
C ALA A 890 30.28 23.49 58.63
N LEU A 891 31.03 24.50 59.09
CA LEU A 891 31.42 25.67 58.30
C LEU A 891 32.59 25.38 57.36
N PHE A 892 32.61 26.00 56.18
CA PHE A 892 33.60 25.76 55.12
C PHE A 892 35.05 25.93 55.57
N GLU A 893 35.28 26.87 56.48
CA GLU A 893 36.59 27.18 57.05
C GLU A 893 36.87 26.41 58.35
N ALA A 894 35.94 25.56 58.82
CA ALA A 894 36.15 24.79 60.04
C ALA A 894 37.05 23.59 59.78
N ASP A 895 37.89 23.27 60.76
CA ASP A 895 38.81 22.13 60.77
C ASP A 895 38.52 21.36 62.08
N PRO A 896 37.45 20.54 62.11
CA PRO A 896 36.97 19.94 63.35
C PRO A 896 37.85 18.78 63.84
N ASP A 897 38.65 18.16 62.97
CA ASP A 897 39.61 17.11 63.32
C ASP A 897 41.04 17.65 63.58
N LEU A 898 41.27 18.94 63.33
CA LEU A 898 42.49 19.70 63.63
C LEU A 898 43.71 19.22 62.82
N ASP A 899 43.48 18.71 61.62
CA ASP A 899 44.53 18.23 60.73
C ASP A 899 45.23 19.35 59.93
N GLY A 900 44.71 20.57 60.04
CA GLY A 900 45.19 21.77 59.37
C GLY A 900 44.57 22.01 58.00
N ILE A 901 43.59 21.20 57.60
CA ILE A 901 42.86 21.30 56.33
C ILE A 901 41.40 21.64 56.65
N PRO A 902 40.92 22.83 56.26
CA PRO A 902 39.52 23.17 56.46
C PRO A 902 38.60 22.22 55.68
N ASN A 903 37.46 21.87 56.27
CA ASN A 903 36.35 21.12 55.70
C ASN A 903 36.07 21.46 54.23
N GLY A 904 36.17 22.74 53.85
CA GLY A 904 35.93 23.20 52.49
C GLY A 904 36.95 22.67 51.49
N LEU A 905 38.21 22.51 51.89
CA LEU A 905 39.25 21.88 51.09
C LEU A 905 39.09 20.36 51.09
N GLU A 906 38.69 19.78 52.21
CA GLU A 906 38.39 18.35 52.33
C GLU A 906 37.20 17.89 51.48
N PHE A 907 36.18 18.75 51.38
CA PHE A 907 35.08 18.60 50.44
C PHE A 907 35.57 18.51 48.99
N PHE A 908 36.58 19.31 48.62
CA PHE A 908 37.16 19.29 47.29
C PHE A 908 38.10 18.10 47.04
N THR A 909 38.75 17.58 48.07
CA THR A 909 39.68 16.43 47.97
C THR A 909 39.01 15.09 48.23
N GLY A 910 37.79 15.08 48.77
CA GLY A 910 37.03 13.89 49.15
C GLY A 910 37.55 13.21 50.43
N SER A 911 38.29 13.92 51.28
CA SER A 911 38.73 13.40 52.59
C SER A 911 37.61 13.45 53.63
N ASN A 912 37.74 12.66 54.69
CA ASN A 912 36.74 12.60 55.75
C ASN A 912 37.08 13.62 56.84
N PRO A 913 36.29 14.70 57.02
CA PRO A 913 36.56 15.78 57.97
C PRO A 913 36.45 15.38 59.45
N ALA A 914 36.06 14.14 59.71
CA ALA A 914 35.97 13.60 61.07
C ALA A 914 37.18 12.70 61.42
N GLU A 915 38.11 12.46 60.49
CA GLU A 915 39.20 11.50 60.67
C GLU A 915 40.58 12.05 60.27
N PHE A 916 41.40 12.27 61.29
CA PHE A 916 42.79 12.70 61.16
C PHE A 916 43.65 11.65 60.42
N THR A 917 43.82 11.80 59.09
CA THR A 917 44.65 10.88 58.28
C THR A 917 45.74 11.63 57.51
N LYS A 918 47.01 11.34 57.85
CA LYS A 918 48.21 12.13 57.46
C LYS A 918 48.65 12.06 55.98
N THR A 919 47.82 11.72 55.01
CA THR A 919 48.28 11.65 53.60
C THR A 919 47.21 11.99 52.58
N HIS A 920 47.39 13.12 51.88
CA HIS A 920 46.61 13.49 50.70
C HIS A 920 47.53 13.69 49.47
N PRO A 921 47.29 12.99 48.35
CA PRO A 921 48.12 13.13 47.15
C PRO A 921 47.71 14.34 46.29
N LEU A 922 48.66 15.23 45.98
CA LEU A 922 48.55 16.26 44.94
C LEU A 922 48.72 15.63 43.55
N LYS A 923 47.82 15.94 42.61
CA LYS A 923 47.89 15.42 41.22
C LYS A 923 48.74 16.34 40.36
N ALA A 924 49.90 15.85 39.89
CA ALA A 924 50.76 16.53 38.91
C ALA A 924 50.61 15.89 37.53
N SER A 925 50.54 16.69 36.46
CA SER A 925 50.53 16.19 35.07
C SER A 925 51.72 16.74 34.28
N ARG A 926 52.40 15.87 33.52
CA ARG A 926 53.60 16.19 32.72
C ARG A 926 53.20 16.51 31.27
N ARG A 927 53.54 17.70 30.76
CA ARG A 927 53.57 18.00 29.32
C ARG A 927 54.94 18.58 28.96
N SER A 928 55.65 17.90 28.06
CA SER A 928 56.83 18.40 27.33
C SER A 928 57.78 19.32 28.14
N GLY A 929 58.59 18.72 29.01
CA GLY A 929 59.72 19.40 29.67
C GLY A 929 59.38 20.39 30.81
N SER A 930 58.09 20.64 31.09
CA SER A 930 57.61 21.47 32.20
C SER A 930 56.65 20.69 33.10
N THR A 931 56.76 20.88 34.41
CA THR A 931 55.80 20.37 35.41
C THR A 931 54.97 21.55 35.92
N SER A 932 53.63 21.47 35.78
CA SER A 932 52.70 22.48 36.31
C SER A 932 51.99 21.93 37.55
N VAL A 933 51.94 22.74 38.61
CA VAL A 933 51.18 22.47 39.85
C VAL A 933 50.16 23.60 40.01
N SER A 934 48.92 23.28 40.36
CA SER A 934 47.84 24.26 40.54
C SER A 934 47.03 23.93 41.79
N TYR A 935 46.69 24.94 42.58
CA TYR A 935 45.83 24.83 43.76
C TYR A 935 45.03 26.14 43.95
N PRO A 936 43.83 26.08 44.56
CA PRO A 936 43.06 27.27 44.89
C PRO A 936 43.69 28.01 46.09
N ILE A 937 43.65 29.34 46.08
CA ILE A 937 44.02 30.15 47.24
C ILE A 937 42.77 30.89 47.71
N SER A 938 42.22 30.49 48.86
CA SER A 938 41.26 31.31 49.60
C SER A 938 41.97 31.93 50.81
N SER A 939 42.04 33.26 50.82
CA SER A 939 42.33 34.12 51.99
C SER A 939 43.76 34.24 52.55
N LEU A 940 44.82 33.92 51.80
CA LEU A 940 46.18 34.32 52.22
C LEU A 940 46.43 35.80 51.88
N GLY A 941 46.65 36.61 52.92
CA GLY A 941 46.97 38.03 52.83
C GLY A 941 48.18 38.32 51.95
N GLN A 942 48.18 39.52 51.36
CA GLN A 942 49.19 39.99 50.39
C GLN A 942 50.64 39.69 50.84
N ALA A 943 51.40 39.08 49.92
CA ALA A 943 52.82 38.76 49.96
C ALA A 943 53.24 37.49 50.72
N THR A 944 52.72 36.32 50.33
CA THR A 944 53.33 35.04 50.69
C THR A 944 54.25 34.55 49.57
N LEU A 945 55.56 34.53 49.81
CA LEU A 945 56.52 33.87 48.92
C LEU A 945 56.63 32.40 49.31
N PHE A 946 56.06 31.51 48.48
CA PHE A 946 56.34 30.08 48.62
C PHE A 946 57.78 29.82 48.17
N ARG A 947 58.61 29.26 49.08
CA ARG A 947 59.94 28.80 48.71
C ARG A 947 59.87 27.36 48.24
N LEU A 948 60.34 27.10 47.03
CA LEU A 948 60.48 25.76 46.50
C LEU A 948 61.80 25.18 46.97
N GLN A 949 61.74 24.14 47.81
CA GLN A 949 62.91 23.34 48.15
C GLN A 949 62.96 22.10 47.27
N SER A 950 64.17 21.63 46.97
CA SER A 950 64.39 20.38 46.26
C SER A 950 65.34 19.48 47.02
N SER A 951 65.17 18.17 46.87
CA SER A 951 66.16 17.21 47.34
C SER A 951 66.25 15.99 46.45
N THR A 952 67.39 15.32 46.46
CA THR A 952 67.55 13.97 45.91
C THR A 952 67.19 12.85 46.89
N ASP A 953 66.94 13.16 48.17
CA ASP A 953 66.41 12.23 49.17
C ASP A 953 65.35 12.90 50.09
N LEU A 954 64.44 12.14 50.68
CA LEU A 954 63.32 12.69 51.44
C LEU A 954 63.71 13.25 52.83
N ILE A 955 64.96 13.09 53.25
CA ILE A 955 65.43 13.37 54.62
C ILE A 955 66.16 14.72 54.70
N ASN A 956 67.03 15.03 53.73
CA ASN A 956 67.83 16.26 53.74
C ASN A 956 67.37 17.20 52.62
N TRP A 957 67.07 18.47 52.90
CA TRP A 957 66.48 19.39 51.89
C TRP A 957 67.40 20.58 51.61
N ASP A 958 67.67 20.85 50.32
CA ASP A 958 68.49 21.99 49.89
C ASP A 958 67.64 23.25 49.61
N ASP A 959 68.18 24.39 50.01
CA ASP A 959 67.55 25.72 49.90
C ASP A 959 67.75 26.42 48.55
N SER A 960 68.53 25.84 47.64
CA SER A 960 68.85 26.43 46.33
C SER A 960 68.20 25.66 45.17
N PHE A 961 67.56 26.39 44.25
CA PHE A 961 67.02 25.84 43.01
C PHE A 961 68.13 25.66 41.95
N PRO A 962 68.30 24.49 41.31
CA PRO A 962 69.34 24.29 40.32
C PRO A 962 68.88 24.77 38.93
N GLY A 963 69.18 26.02 38.59
CA GLY A 963 68.96 26.59 37.26
C GLY A 963 68.85 28.11 37.27
N ASP A 964 69.42 28.78 36.26
CA ASP A 964 69.54 30.25 36.19
C ASP A 964 68.22 31.02 35.94
N GLN A 965 67.06 30.34 35.95
CA GLN A 965 65.77 30.99 35.76
C GLN A 965 64.85 30.78 36.97
N LEU A 966 64.48 31.89 37.62
CA LEU A 966 63.45 31.93 38.65
C LEU A 966 62.10 31.52 38.03
N PRO A 967 61.30 30.69 38.72
CA PRO A 967 60.01 30.25 38.20
C PRO A 967 59.06 31.44 38.04
N THR A 968 58.47 31.59 36.85
CA THR A 968 57.50 32.66 36.59
C THR A 968 56.15 32.29 37.21
N VAL A 969 55.70 33.13 38.13
CA VAL A 969 54.37 33.03 38.74
C VAL A 969 53.39 33.82 37.89
N LYS A 970 52.36 33.16 37.37
CA LYS A 970 51.29 33.81 36.62
C LYS A 970 50.00 33.73 37.43
N GLU A 971 49.56 34.89 37.91
CA GLU A 971 48.25 35.06 38.55
C GLU A 971 47.23 35.33 37.43
N GLU A 972 46.26 34.43 37.26
CA GLU A 972 45.18 34.62 36.30
C GLU A 972 43.90 34.95 37.08
N LYS A 973 43.43 36.18 36.93
CA LYS A 973 42.14 36.61 37.49
C LYS A 973 41.02 36.39 36.48
N HIS A 974 39.92 35.82 36.99
CA HIS A 974 38.58 35.68 36.42
C HIS A 974 38.20 34.31 35.83
N PHE A 975 37.38 33.57 36.59
CA PHE A 975 35.96 33.32 36.28
C PHE A 975 35.24 32.82 37.57
N TYR A 976 34.00 33.30 37.83
CA TYR A 976 33.02 32.85 38.86
C TYR A 976 32.91 33.46 40.28
N SER A 977 33.71 34.44 40.74
CA SER A 977 33.41 35.24 41.97
C SER A 977 34.53 36.26 42.26
N PRO A 978 34.29 37.41 42.93
CA PRO A 978 35.31 38.40 43.26
C PRO A 978 36.43 37.95 44.24
N GLY A 979 36.48 36.69 44.68
CA GLY A 979 37.38 36.24 45.76
C GLY A 979 38.32 35.05 45.47
N LEU A 980 38.26 34.42 44.29
CA LEU A 980 39.08 33.23 43.98
C LEU A 980 40.14 33.54 42.92
N GLY A 981 41.41 33.40 43.30
CA GLY A 981 42.56 33.50 42.39
C GLY A 981 43.20 32.15 42.11
N LYS A 982 43.72 31.95 40.89
CA LYS A 982 44.56 30.80 40.53
C LYS A 982 46.01 31.27 40.40
N VAL A 983 46.93 30.55 41.05
CA VAL A 983 48.38 30.72 40.87
C VAL A 983 48.92 29.53 40.08
N SER A 984 49.60 29.81 38.97
CA SER A 984 50.31 28.79 38.17
C SER A 984 51.80 29.08 38.18
N GLN A 985 52.61 28.05 38.43
CA GLN A 985 54.08 28.16 38.44
C GLN A 985 54.68 27.12 37.50
N ASN A 986 55.46 27.61 36.51
CA ASN A 986 56.16 26.76 35.56
C ASN A 986 57.58 26.49 36.05
N ILE A 987 57.96 25.22 36.11
CA ILE A 987 59.28 24.79 36.58
C ILE A 987 59.94 23.93 35.50
N THR A 988 61.12 24.33 35.05
CA THR A 988 61.95 23.56 34.13
C THR A 988 62.96 22.73 34.93
N LEU A 989 62.92 21.40 34.77
CA LEU A 989 63.78 20.49 35.53
C LEU A 989 64.93 19.97 34.65
N PRO A 990 66.21 19.99 35.12
CA PRO A 990 67.31 19.35 34.41
C PRO A 990 67.14 17.82 34.40
N LEU A 991 67.49 17.19 33.28
CA LEU A 991 67.06 15.83 32.91
C LEU A 991 67.65 14.66 33.73
N GLU A 992 68.62 14.87 34.62
CA GLU A 992 69.50 13.75 35.02
C GLU A 992 69.40 13.23 36.47
N LYS A 993 68.50 13.70 37.36
CA LYS A 993 68.29 13.05 38.69
C LYS A 993 66.84 13.13 39.18
N THR A 994 66.33 12.03 39.76
CA THR A 994 65.07 12.02 40.52
C THR A 994 65.20 12.95 41.72
N ARG A 995 64.32 13.96 41.79
CA ARG A 995 64.28 14.93 42.89
C ARG A 995 62.87 15.03 43.47
N PHE A 996 62.79 15.17 44.78
CA PHE A 996 61.60 15.51 45.55
C PHE A 996 61.50 17.01 45.69
N PHE A 997 60.29 17.54 45.67
CA PHE A 997 60.01 18.97 45.78
C PHE A 997 58.95 19.21 46.84
N ARG A 998 59.09 20.29 47.60
CA ARG A 998 58.05 20.77 48.50
C ARG A 998 57.99 22.28 48.49
N PHE A 999 56.79 22.79 48.69
CA PHE A 999 56.55 24.19 48.95
C PHE A 999 56.55 24.40 50.46
N ILE A 1000 57.39 25.31 50.94
CA ILE A 1000 57.32 25.75 52.33
C ILE A 1000 56.70 27.14 52.34
N HIS A 1001 55.63 27.26 53.13
CA HIS A 1001 55.05 28.53 53.50
C HIS A 1001 56.05 29.26 54.41
N GLN A 1002 56.63 30.38 53.96
CA GLN A 1002 57.29 31.31 54.86
C GLN A 1002 56.23 32.31 55.35
N PRO A 1003 56.04 32.46 56.67
CA PRO A 1003 55.14 33.47 57.22
C PRO A 1003 55.53 34.89 56.83
#